data_AF-A0A1I6PIU6-F1
#
_entry.id   AF-A0A1I6PIU6-F1
#
_cell.length_a   1.000
_cell.length_b   1.000
_cell.length_c   1.000
_cell.angle_alpha   90.00
_cell.angle_beta   90.00
_cell.angle_gamma   90.00
#
_symmetry.space_group_name_H-M   'P 1'
#
loop_
_entity.id
_entity.type
_entity.pdbx_description
1 polymer ?
#
loop_
_entity_poly.entity_id
_entity_poly.type
_entity_poly.pdbx_seq_one_letter_code
_entity_poly.pdbx_strand_id
1 'polypeptide(L)'
;MMKKQILTLMILIVSAAFITSCGSNDDDNPIATCGDGIQNGDETGIDCGGSTCEPCAANTALAGDVTDNVTLDAGLVYQLTAAYIVRDGGSLTIPAGTVIKATGGTAAYIAVAQGGKIYINGTADNPVVMTSGADSPEPANWGGLVVCGKAPTNVGATATSEVADLTYGGTVSNDNSGSIRYLRLEYTGANFTPDKEFNGLSLFGVGSGTVVEYIQSYEGSDDGIEFFGGTVQGKYLVSTNSQDDGIDFADGWAGTGENWFISGAAKAGIEGSNNGDNGDATPVTNATLRNITVVGPVTEGALYFKEGGGNFNIDNFYIASVDLGVKVKSSDASAIARIDTDKLVMTDVQFASNTTGFAFTDYTGTNTDFIQEGIATGAGNGAAAPDWTAGWTRGLSNSGVTSENLAGVVTGNVTLNASIAYKLTSSFVVKDGGSLTIPAGTVIKATGGTSAYIAVAQGGKIYVNGTADNPVIMTSGAATPNPADWGGLVVCGKAPTNVGSVATSEVADLTYGGTISNDNSGSIKYLRLEYTGANFTPDKEFNGLSLFGVGSGTTVEYVQSYEGSDDGIEFFGGTVSGKYLISTNSQDDGIDFADGWAGTGENWYITGAAKAGIEGSNNGDNGDATPVTVATLKNITVVGPVTEGALYFKEGGGNFTVDNFYIDGVNLGVKVKSTDAAAIARIATGKLVMTNVQFTNNTTDFKLTDYSGSSTFITEVSTATGAGNKSDAPSWAAGWAKF
;
A
#
# COMPACT_ATOMS: atom_id res chain seq x y z
N MET A 1 61.84 -37.32 -56.92
CA MET A 1 61.43 -38.26 -57.99
C MET A 1 60.51 -37.50 -58.95
N MET A 2 60.68 -37.53 -60.28
CA MET A 2 60.27 -38.60 -61.20
C MET A 2 58.81 -39.04 -61.00
N LYS A 3 57.92 -39.17 -62.01
CA LYS A 3 57.77 -38.71 -63.41
C LYS A 3 56.79 -39.72 -64.05
N LYS A 4 55.82 -39.23 -64.85
CA LYS A 4 55.30 -39.89 -66.08
C LYS A 4 54.39 -41.13 -65.89
N GLN A 5 53.55 -41.57 -66.86
CA GLN A 5 53.36 -41.15 -68.28
C GLN A 5 52.01 -41.58 -68.92
N ILE A 6 51.76 -41.12 -70.16
CA ILE A 6 50.97 -41.74 -71.27
C ILE A 6 49.43 -41.58 -71.11
N LEU A 7 48.62 -41.22 -72.12
CA LEU A 7 48.58 -41.49 -73.59
C LEU A 7 47.91 -40.28 -74.34
N THR A 8 47.93 -40.03 -75.68
CA THR A 8 48.98 -39.94 -76.73
C THR A 8 48.44 -39.13 -77.96
N LEU A 9 49.32 -38.63 -78.85
CA LEU A 9 49.06 -37.87 -80.11
C LEU A 9 48.35 -38.69 -81.24
N MET A 10 47.81 -38.17 -82.35
CA MET A 10 47.85 -36.84 -83.03
C MET A 10 46.42 -36.23 -83.21
N ILE A 11 45.96 -35.42 -84.21
CA ILE A 11 46.26 -35.11 -85.63
C ILE A 11 46.21 -33.57 -85.90
N LEU A 12 46.85 -33.09 -86.98
CA LEU A 12 47.00 -31.66 -87.32
C LEU A 12 46.70 -31.39 -88.81
N ILE A 13 45.86 -30.39 -89.13
CA ILE A 13 45.62 -29.83 -90.48
C ILE A 13 45.52 -28.30 -90.37
N VAL A 14 45.94 -27.56 -91.41
CA VAL A 14 46.15 -26.10 -91.41
C VAL A 14 45.50 -25.42 -92.63
N SER A 15 44.60 -24.46 -92.39
CA SER A 15 44.19 -23.37 -93.29
C SER A 15 43.12 -22.50 -92.61
N ALA A 16 43.03 -21.18 -92.79
CA ALA A 16 43.95 -20.18 -93.36
C ALA A 16 43.69 -18.81 -92.66
N ALA A 17 44.57 -17.83 -92.83
CA ALA A 17 44.49 -16.55 -92.10
C ALA A 17 43.73 -15.44 -92.86
N PHE A 18 43.02 -14.60 -92.08
CA PHE A 18 42.65 -13.22 -92.43
C PHE A 18 42.98 -12.31 -91.24
N ILE A 19 43.31 -11.04 -91.50
CA ILE A 19 43.70 -10.02 -90.51
C ILE A 19 43.01 -8.69 -90.89
N THR A 20 42.91 -7.76 -89.93
CA THR A 20 42.18 -6.46 -89.96
C THR A 20 40.66 -6.61 -89.77
N SER A 21 39.94 -5.71 -89.08
CA SER A 21 40.32 -4.42 -88.47
C SER A 21 39.55 -4.16 -87.15
N CYS A 22 39.85 -3.05 -86.45
CA CYS A 22 39.32 -2.70 -85.13
C CYS A 22 37.82 -2.28 -85.12
N GLY A 23 37.13 -2.44 -83.98
CA GLY A 23 35.86 -1.78 -83.71
C GLY A 23 35.20 -2.14 -82.37
N SER A 24 35.07 -1.14 -81.48
CA SER A 24 34.17 -1.04 -80.31
C SER A 24 34.25 -2.06 -79.15
N ASN A 25 33.82 -1.56 -77.99
CA ASN A 25 33.63 -2.23 -76.70
C ASN A 25 32.56 -3.34 -76.79
N ASP A 26 32.53 -4.22 -75.78
CA ASP A 26 31.33 -4.47 -74.97
C ASP A 26 31.77 -5.01 -73.60
N ASP A 27 31.47 -4.27 -72.53
CA ASP A 27 31.64 -4.71 -71.13
C ASP A 27 30.32 -5.34 -70.67
N ASP A 28 30.06 -6.60 -71.07
CA ASP A 28 28.86 -7.38 -70.71
C ASP A 28 28.83 -7.74 -69.21
N ASN A 29 28.70 -6.74 -68.35
CA ASN A 29 28.06 -6.91 -67.05
C ASN A 29 26.56 -7.17 -67.32
N PRO A 30 25.95 -8.23 -66.75
CA PRO A 30 24.52 -8.45 -66.92
C PRO A 30 23.73 -7.24 -66.40
N ILE A 31 22.77 -6.79 -67.19
CA ILE A 31 21.86 -5.69 -66.84
C ILE A 31 20.64 -6.32 -66.16
N ALA A 32 20.24 -5.81 -64.99
CA ALA A 32 19.04 -6.23 -64.29
C ALA A 32 17.78 -6.11 -65.18
N THR A 33 16.97 -7.16 -65.25
CA THR A 33 15.76 -7.23 -66.08
C THR A 33 14.54 -7.60 -65.26
N CYS A 34 13.94 -6.56 -64.66
CA CYS A 34 12.83 -6.54 -63.72
C CYS A 34 11.50 -7.16 -64.25
N GLY A 35 11.50 -8.43 -64.65
CA GLY A 35 10.37 -9.15 -65.24
C GLY A 35 10.74 -10.24 -66.26
N ASP A 36 11.96 -10.79 -66.24
CA ASP A 36 12.35 -11.95 -67.06
C ASP A 36 12.29 -13.30 -66.31
N GLY A 37 12.13 -13.26 -64.98
CA GLY A 37 12.02 -14.42 -64.10
C GLY A 37 13.35 -14.97 -63.59
N ILE A 38 14.46 -14.23 -63.79
CA ILE A 38 15.81 -14.65 -63.40
C ILE A 38 16.48 -13.54 -62.60
N GLN A 39 16.79 -13.78 -61.31
CA GLN A 39 17.58 -12.83 -60.52
C GLN A 39 18.93 -12.55 -61.21
N ASN A 40 19.09 -11.35 -61.74
CA ASN A 40 20.27 -10.98 -62.53
C ASN A 40 20.69 -9.51 -62.35
N GLY A 41 21.81 -9.12 -62.95
CA GLY A 41 22.41 -7.80 -62.73
C GLY A 41 22.75 -7.52 -61.27
N ASP A 42 22.16 -6.47 -60.69
CA ASP A 42 22.29 -6.10 -59.28
C ASP A 42 21.02 -6.35 -58.44
N GLU A 43 20.05 -7.10 -58.98
CA GLU A 43 18.79 -7.45 -58.30
C GLU A 43 19.01 -8.20 -56.98
N THR A 44 18.25 -7.84 -55.95
CA THR A 44 18.31 -8.46 -54.62
C THR A 44 17.34 -9.64 -54.44
N GLY A 45 16.43 -9.83 -55.40
CA GLY A 45 15.56 -11.00 -55.54
C GLY A 45 15.13 -11.14 -57.01
N ILE A 46 14.38 -12.17 -57.36
CA ILE A 46 13.95 -12.37 -58.76
C ILE A 46 13.11 -11.16 -59.21
N ASP A 47 13.52 -10.51 -60.31
CA ASP A 47 12.86 -9.35 -60.92
C ASP A 47 12.79 -8.09 -60.03
N CYS A 48 13.55 -8.00 -58.93
CA CYS A 48 13.35 -6.95 -57.92
C CYS A 48 14.62 -6.45 -57.19
N GLY A 49 14.57 -5.18 -56.76
CA GLY A 49 15.64 -4.48 -56.05
C GLY A 49 16.81 -4.08 -56.94
N GLY A 50 18.01 -4.05 -56.35
CA GLY A 50 19.17 -3.44 -57.01
C GLY A 50 19.01 -1.92 -57.19
N SER A 51 19.65 -1.36 -58.21
CA SER A 51 19.61 0.08 -58.51
C SER A 51 18.59 0.46 -59.60
N THR A 52 18.00 -0.51 -60.30
CA THR A 52 17.12 -0.27 -61.46
C THR A 52 15.74 -0.92 -61.40
N CYS A 53 15.49 -1.87 -60.50
CA CYS A 53 14.16 -2.49 -60.34
C CYS A 53 13.41 -1.94 -59.12
N GLU A 54 12.09 -2.12 -59.13
CA GLU A 54 11.26 -1.81 -57.95
C GLU A 54 11.73 -2.63 -56.74
N PRO A 55 11.74 -2.06 -55.51
CA PRO A 55 12.17 -2.78 -54.31
C PRO A 55 11.40 -4.09 -54.14
N CYS A 56 12.11 -5.17 -53.79
CA CYS A 56 11.48 -6.45 -53.49
C CYS A 56 10.42 -6.30 -52.40
N ALA A 57 9.25 -6.89 -52.62
CA ALA A 57 8.18 -6.90 -51.63
C ALA A 57 8.69 -7.51 -50.32
N ALA A 58 8.68 -6.71 -49.25
CA ALA A 58 9.22 -7.14 -47.96
C ALA A 58 8.44 -8.35 -47.43
N ASN A 59 9.15 -9.43 -47.10
CA ASN A 59 8.51 -10.60 -46.49
C ASN A 59 8.10 -10.27 -45.05
N THR A 60 6.83 -9.93 -44.87
CA THR A 60 6.23 -9.64 -43.56
C THR A 60 5.65 -10.88 -42.87
N ALA A 61 5.68 -12.06 -43.50
CA ALA A 61 5.16 -13.29 -42.91
C ALA A 61 6.18 -13.93 -41.94
N LEU A 62 5.78 -14.11 -40.69
CA LEU A 62 6.56 -14.78 -39.64
C LEU A 62 6.02 -16.20 -39.42
N ALA A 63 6.85 -17.19 -39.72
CA ALA A 63 6.61 -18.62 -39.52
C ALA A 63 7.94 -19.40 -39.61
N GLY A 64 8.03 -20.54 -38.93
CA GLY A 64 9.20 -21.43 -38.97
C GLY A 64 10.27 -21.11 -37.92
N ASP A 65 11.47 -21.66 -38.13
CA ASP A 65 12.59 -21.56 -37.18
C ASP A 65 13.51 -20.37 -37.49
N VAL A 66 14.01 -19.72 -36.43
CA VAL A 66 15.09 -18.72 -36.47
C VAL A 66 16.35 -19.34 -35.89
N THR A 67 17.29 -19.70 -36.77
CA THR A 67 18.61 -20.28 -36.45
C THR A 67 19.74 -19.25 -36.43
N ASP A 68 19.52 -18.08 -37.01
CA ASP A 68 20.50 -17.02 -37.22
C ASP A 68 20.01 -15.72 -36.57
N ASN A 69 20.72 -14.61 -36.79
CA ASN A 69 20.34 -13.30 -36.25
C ASN A 69 19.36 -12.57 -37.18
N VAL A 70 18.09 -12.50 -36.79
CA VAL A 70 17.03 -11.74 -37.47
C VAL A 70 16.81 -10.42 -36.74
N THR A 71 16.61 -9.34 -37.50
CA THR A 71 16.13 -8.05 -36.99
C THR A 71 14.94 -7.61 -37.85
N LEU A 72 13.82 -7.29 -37.19
CA LEU A 72 12.62 -6.78 -37.86
C LEU A 72 12.75 -5.28 -38.16
N ASP A 73 12.06 -4.79 -39.18
CA ASP A 73 11.97 -3.37 -39.51
C ASP A 73 10.69 -2.77 -38.90
N ALA A 74 10.83 -1.79 -38.01
CA ALA A 74 9.71 -1.10 -37.37
C ALA A 74 8.85 -0.26 -38.35
N GLY A 75 9.32 -0.04 -39.59
CA GLY A 75 8.51 0.53 -40.67
C GLY A 75 7.47 -0.44 -41.25
N LEU A 76 7.49 -1.72 -40.87
CA LEU A 76 6.62 -2.77 -41.41
C LEU A 76 5.65 -3.34 -40.36
N VAL A 77 4.49 -3.80 -40.83
CA VAL A 77 3.52 -4.57 -40.03
C VAL A 77 3.63 -6.04 -40.39
N TYR A 78 4.10 -6.85 -39.45
CA TYR A 78 4.33 -8.28 -39.64
C TYR A 78 3.05 -9.10 -39.43
N GLN A 79 2.95 -10.22 -40.14
CA GLN A 79 1.86 -11.19 -40.05
C GLN A 79 2.40 -12.50 -39.49
N LEU A 80 2.07 -12.84 -38.25
CA LEU A 80 2.43 -14.11 -37.62
C LEU A 80 1.43 -15.18 -38.10
N THR A 81 1.84 -16.01 -39.05
CA THR A 81 0.97 -16.95 -39.79
C THR A 81 1.06 -18.38 -39.26
N ALA A 82 2.10 -18.70 -38.49
CA ALA A 82 2.28 -19.95 -37.77
C ALA A 82 3.25 -19.71 -36.59
N ALA A 83 3.66 -20.79 -35.92
CA ALA A 83 4.73 -20.78 -34.93
C ALA A 83 6.01 -20.14 -35.50
N TYR A 84 6.61 -19.20 -34.77
CA TYR A 84 7.89 -18.58 -35.11
C TYR A 84 8.87 -18.78 -33.95
N ILE A 85 9.84 -19.69 -34.13
CA ILE A 85 10.58 -20.28 -33.01
C ILE A 85 12.07 -19.96 -33.12
N VAL A 86 12.60 -19.19 -32.17
CA VAL A 86 14.05 -18.95 -32.05
C VAL A 86 14.73 -20.17 -31.46
N ARG A 87 15.68 -20.77 -32.20
CA ARG A 87 16.41 -21.98 -31.82
C ARG A 87 17.77 -21.64 -31.20
N ASP A 88 18.43 -22.64 -30.60
CA ASP A 88 19.76 -22.51 -29.99
C ASP A 88 20.77 -21.85 -30.97
N GLY A 89 21.41 -20.77 -30.54
CA GLY A 89 22.31 -19.96 -31.36
C GLY A 89 21.65 -18.86 -32.20
N GLY A 90 20.35 -18.94 -32.48
CA GLY A 90 19.59 -17.91 -33.19
C GLY A 90 19.20 -16.71 -32.32
N SER A 91 18.90 -15.57 -32.94
CA SER A 91 18.31 -14.44 -32.22
C SER A 91 17.30 -13.63 -33.04
N LEU A 92 16.28 -13.09 -32.36
CA LEU A 92 15.24 -12.25 -32.96
C LEU A 92 15.22 -10.87 -32.28
N THR A 93 15.52 -9.82 -33.03
CA THR A 93 15.47 -8.43 -32.56
C THR A 93 14.23 -7.73 -33.12
N ILE A 94 13.44 -7.12 -32.23
CA ILE A 94 12.18 -6.44 -32.55
C ILE A 94 12.29 -4.98 -32.06
N PRO A 95 12.52 -3.99 -32.95
CA PRO A 95 12.69 -2.59 -32.55
C PRO A 95 11.40 -1.91 -32.08
N ALA A 96 11.55 -0.77 -31.39
CA ALA A 96 10.44 0.07 -30.92
C ALA A 96 9.41 0.39 -32.01
N GLY A 97 8.12 0.36 -31.66
CA GLY A 97 7.02 0.65 -32.59
C GLY A 97 6.64 -0.49 -33.54
N THR A 98 7.38 -1.60 -33.59
CA THR A 98 7.03 -2.75 -34.45
C THR A 98 5.67 -3.33 -34.07
N VAL A 99 4.81 -3.56 -35.05
CA VAL A 99 3.51 -4.22 -34.89
C VAL A 99 3.52 -5.59 -35.55
N ILE A 100 3.15 -6.61 -34.79
CA ILE A 100 2.96 -7.99 -35.25
C ILE A 100 1.49 -8.37 -35.07
N LYS A 101 0.84 -8.78 -36.16
CA LYS A 101 -0.54 -9.25 -36.19
C LYS A 101 -0.59 -10.76 -36.37
N ALA A 102 -1.23 -11.48 -35.45
CA ALA A 102 -1.40 -12.91 -35.55
C ALA A 102 -2.59 -13.28 -36.47
N THR A 103 -2.29 -13.87 -37.62
CA THR A 103 -3.28 -14.28 -38.64
C THR A 103 -3.36 -15.79 -38.82
N GLY A 104 -2.48 -16.57 -38.18
CA GLY A 104 -2.54 -18.04 -38.16
C GLY A 104 -3.55 -18.65 -37.18
N GLY A 105 -4.30 -17.83 -36.44
CA GLY A 105 -5.19 -18.32 -35.37
C GLY A 105 -4.40 -19.05 -34.28
N THR A 106 -4.93 -20.18 -33.80
CA THR A 106 -4.29 -21.00 -32.75
C THR A 106 -2.93 -21.59 -33.16
N ALA A 107 -2.59 -21.62 -34.44
CA ALA A 107 -1.28 -22.03 -34.92
C ALA A 107 -0.20 -20.92 -34.81
N ALA A 108 -0.58 -19.67 -34.50
CA ALA A 108 0.33 -18.53 -34.42
C ALA A 108 0.78 -18.24 -32.98
N TYR A 109 2.09 -18.35 -32.73
CA TYR A 109 2.75 -17.96 -31.49
C TYR A 109 4.24 -17.65 -31.75
N ILE A 110 4.88 -16.88 -30.86
CA ILE A 110 6.33 -16.68 -30.89
C ILE A 110 6.93 -17.48 -29.73
N ALA A 111 7.99 -18.25 -29.99
CA ALA A 111 8.66 -19.01 -28.95
C ALA A 111 10.18 -18.88 -29.01
N VAL A 112 10.84 -18.98 -27.85
CA VAL A 112 12.29 -19.00 -27.72
C VAL A 112 12.68 -20.32 -27.05
N ALA A 113 13.35 -21.20 -27.81
CA ALA A 113 13.90 -22.44 -27.29
C ALA A 113 15.22 -22.19 -26.55
N GLN A 114 15.60 -23.14 -25.70
CA GLN A 114 16.82 -23.09 -24.87
C GLN A 114 18.09 -22.66 -25.62
N GLY A 115 18.53 -21.43 -25.38
CA GLY A 115 19.75 -20.83 -25.94
C GLY A 115 19.56 -20.01 -27.22
N GLY A 116 18.34 -19.98 -27.76
CA GLY A 116 17.89 -18.88 -28.62
C GLY A 116 17.67 -17.61 -27.81
N LYS A 117 17.57 -16.45 -28.47
CA LYS A 117 17.40 -15.15 -27.80
C LYS A 117 16.38 -14.23 -28.46
N ILE A 118 15.66 -13.46 -27.66
CA ILE A 118 14.76 -12.41 -28.14
C ILE A 118 15.11 -11.04 -27.54
N TYR A 119 15.10 -10.01 -28.38
CA TYR A 119 15.45 -8.63 -28.02
C TYR A 119 14.30 -7.70 -28.43
N ILE A 120 13.30 -7.59 -27.56
CA ILE A 120 12.15 -6.71 -27.75
C ILE A 120 12.49 -5.35 -27.16
N ASN A 121 12.75 -4.39 -28.04
CA ASN A 121 13.34 -3.09 -27.72
C ASN A 121 12.30 -1.96 -27.83
N GLY A 122 11.13 -2.13 -27.21
CA GLY A 122 10.10 -1.09 -27.13
C GLY A 122 10.54 0.12 -26.30
N THR A 123 9.71 1.17 -26.33
CA THR A 123 9.85 2.37 -25.50
C THR A 123 8.49 2.82 -24.96
N ALA A 124 8.46 3.71 -23.96
CA ALA A 124 7.22 4.26 -23.41
C ALA A 124 6.35 4.99 -24.46
N ASP A 125 6.99 5.67 -25.43
CA ASP A 125 6.29 6.37 -26.52
C ASP A 125 5.97 5.44 -27.72
N ASN A 126 6.75 4.38 -27.90
CA ASN A 126 6.65 3.44 -29.03
C ASN A 126 6.87 2.00 -28.53
N PRO A 127 5.85 1.37 -27.89
CA PRO A 127 5.92 -0.03 -27.50
C PRO A 127 6.00 -0.96 -28.72
N VAL A 128 6.46 -2.19 -28.51
CA VAL A 128 6.20 -3.29 -29.45
C VAL A 128 4.80 -3.84 -29.17
N VAL A 129 4.04 -4.12 -30.23
CA VAL A 129 2.67 -4.63 -30.11
C VAL A 129 2.54 -5.96 -30.83
N MET A 130 2.17 -7.00 -30.08
CA MET A 130 1.79 -8.31 -30.61
C MET A 130 0.30 -8.52 -30.32
N THR A 131 -0.52 -8.66 -31.36
CA THR A 131 -1.99 -8.54 -31.27
C THR A 131 -2.68 -9.41 -32.32
N SER A 132 -3.99 -9.62 -32.19
CA SER A 132 -4.78 -10.34 -33.19
C SER A 132 -4.76 -9.64 -34.57
N GLY A 133 -4.77 -10.44 -35.63
CA GLY A 133 -4.97 -10.00 -37.00
C GLY A 133 -6.45 -9.81 -37.40
N ALA A 134 -7.40 -10.17 -36.54
CA ALA A 134 -8.83 -10.10 -36.81
C ALA A 134 -9.39 -8.66 -36.86
N ASP A 135 -10.50 -8.46 -37.57
CA ASP A 135 -11.23 -7.19 -37.62
C ASP A 135 -11.96 -6.87 -36.30
N SER A 136 -12.35 -7.90 -35.55
CA SER A 136 -12.78 -7.83 -34.14
C SER A 136 -11.87 -8.75 -33.33
N PRO A 137 -10.81 -8.22 -32.69
CA PRO A 137 -9.98 -8.99 -31.78
C PRO A 137 -10.77 -9.44 -30.55
N GLU A 138 -10.70 -10.75 -30.27
CA GLU A 138 -11.26 -11.38 -29.07
C GLU A 138 -10.14 -12.16 -28.36
N PRO A 139 -10.30 -12.56 -27.08
CA PRO A 139 -9.44 -13.55 -26.44
C PRO A 139 -9.31 -14.87 -27.25
N ALA A 140 -8.31 -15.69 -26.93
CA ALA A 140 -7.97 -16.94 -27.63
C ALA A 140 -7.60 -16.81 -29.13
N ASN A 141 -7.40 -15.60 -29.65
CA ASN A 141 -7.20 -15.36 -31.09
C ASN A 141 -5.86 -15.88 -31.63
N TRP A 142 -4.84 -15.95 -30.77
CA TRP A 142 -3.51 -16.51 -31.05
C TRP A 142 -2.87 -16.97 -29.73
N GLY A 143 -1.75 -17.69 -29.80
CA GLY A 143 -1.10 -18.25 -28.61
C GLY A 143 -0.59 -17.18 -27.65
N GLY A 144 0.66 -16.76 -27.84
CA GLY A 144 1.32 -15.76 -27.01
C GLY A 144 2.82 -15.72 -27.27
N LEU A 145 3.57 -15.30 -26.25
CA LEU A 145 5.04 -15.35 -26.23
C LEU A 145 5.52 -16.39 -25.21
N VAL A 146 6.27 -17.39 -25.68
CA VAL A 146 6.85 -18.46 -24.85
C VAL A 146 8.37 -18.31 -24.79
N VAL A 147 8.97 -18.40 -23.61
CA VAL A 147 10.43 -18.34 -23.43
C VAL A 147 10.90 -19.51 -22.57
N CYS A 148 11.72 -20.39 -23.15
CA CYS A 148 12.27 -21.57 -22.48
C CYS A 148 13.77 -21.40 -22.18
N GLY A 149 14.12 -21.26 -20.90
CA GLY A 149 15.49 -21.08 -20.40
C GLY A 149 16.09 -22.34 -19.76
N LYS A 150 17.35 -22.20 -19.34
CA LYS A 150 18.23 -23.25 -18.76
C LYS A 150 18.38 -23.15 -17.23
N ALA A 151 17.51 -22.39 -16.54
CA ALA A 151 17.54 -22.21 -15.09
C ALA A 151 16.79 -23.32 -14.32
N PRO A 152 17.02 -23.49 -13.01
CA PRO A 152 16.42 -24.59 -12.23
C PRO A 152 14.89 -24.53 -12.12
N THR A 153 14.27 -25.71 -12.12
CA THR A 153 12.84 -25.98 -11.96
C THR A 153 12.69 -27.22 -11.07
N ASN A 154 11.55 -27.44 -10.41
CA ASN A 154 11.37 -28.59 -9.52
C ASN A 154 10.71 -29.82 -10.17
N VAL A 155 10.13 -29.67 -11.38
CA VAL A 155 9.62 -30.77 -12.22
C VAL A 155 10.70 -31.68 -12.83
N GLY A 156 11.98 -31.31 -12.73
CA GLY A 156 13.09 -32.13 -13.20
C GLY A 156 14.33 -31.33 -13.60
N ALA A 157 15.39 -32.04 -14.01
CA ALA A 157 16.61 -31.42 -14.51
C ALA A 157 16.44 -30.76 -15.90
N THR A 158 15.48 -31.24 -16.68
CA THR A 158 14.94 -30.67 -17.91
C THR A 158 13.50 -31.17 -18.07
N ALA A 159 12.58 -30.33 -18.53
CA ALA A 159 11.18 -30.68 -18.79
C ALA A 159 10.76 -30.22 -20.21
N THR A 160 9.55 -30.59 -20.63
CA THR A 160 8.90 -30.06 -21.85
C THR A 160 7.86 -29.04 -21.42
N SER A 161 7.86 -27.85 -22.04
CA SER A 161 6.91 -26.78 -21.73
C SER A 161 5.47 -27.20 -21.96
N GLU A 162 4.53 -26.61 -21.22
CA GLU A 162 3.08 -26.85 -21.36
C GLU A 162 2.67 -26.78 -22.83
N VAL A 163 3.07 -25.67 -23.45
CA VAL A 163 2.79 -25.27 -24.83
C VAL A 163 4.06 -25.23 -25.68
N ALA A 164 3.89 -25.27 -27.00
CA ALA A 164 4.95 -25.24 -28.01
C ALA A 164 5.97 -26.42 -28.02
N ASP A 165 5.81 -27.42 -27.14
CA ASP A 165 6.63 -28.64 -27.07
C ASP A 165 8.16 -28.40 -27.00
N LEU A 166 8.61 -27.38 -26.28
CA LEU A 166 10.02 -27.00 -26.18
C LEU A 166 10.67 -27.52 -24.88
N THR A 167 11.94 -27.91 -24.94
CA THR A 167 12.70 -28.25 -23.73
C THR A 167 13.01 -26.99 -22.91
N TYR A 168 12.81 -27.07 -21.60
CA TYR A 168 13.17 -26.04 -20.62
C TYR A 168 13.79 -26.66 -19.35
N GLY A 169 14.23 -25.82 -18.41
CA GLY A 169 14.82 -26.27 -17.14
C GLY A 169 16.31 -26.62 -17.23
N GLY A 170 17.03 -26.55 -16.12
CA GLY A 170 18.46 -26.82 -16.09
C GLY A 170 19.15 -26.47 -14.77
N THR A 171 20.42 -26.09 -14.85
CA THR A 171 21.25 -25.71 -13.69
C THR A 171 21.85 -24.32 -13.80
N VAL A 172 21.54 -23.57 -14.85
CA VAL A 172 22.12 -22.26 -15.16
C VAL A 172 21.17 -21.16 -14.68
N SER A 173 21.20 -20.85 -13.38
CA SER A 173 20.31 -19.83 -12.81
C SER A 173 20.41 -18.48 -13.52
N ASN A 174 21.62 -18.06 -13.91
CA ASN A 174 21.86 -16.82 -14.64
C ASN A 174 21.77 -16.96 -16.17
N ASP A 175 20.97 -17.91 -16.69
CA ASP A 175 20.72 -18.04 -18.13
C ASP A 175 20.10 -16.77 -18.73
N ASN A 176 20.35 -16.53 -20.01
CA ASN A 176 20.05 -15.28 -20.70
C ASN A 176 19.40 -15.57 -22.07
N SER A 177 18.07 -15.50 -22.08
CA SER A 177 17.21 -15.62 -23.27
C SER A 177 17.01 -14.26 -24.00
N GLY A 178 17.79 -13.24 -23.62
CA GLY A 178 17.75 -11.89 -24.19
C GLY A 178 17.12 -10.85 -23.26
N SER A 179 16.28 -9.96 -23.82
CA SER A 179 15.63 -8.88 -23.09
C SER A 179 14.28 -8.48 -23.70
N ILE A 180 13.27 -8.30 -22.86
CA ILE A 180 11.95 -7.78 -23.22
C ILE A 180 11.74 -6.45 -22.51
N ARG A 181 11.42 -5.39 -23.28
CA ARG A 181 11.07 -4.05 -22.79
C ARG A 181 9.92 -3.45 -23.58
N TYR A 182 8.94 -2.86 -22.87
CA TYR A 182 7.79 -2.12 -23.42
C TYR A 182 7.04 -2.91 -24.50
N LEU A 183 6.48 -4.04 -24.07
CA LEU A 183 5.71 -4.97 -24.91
C LEU A 183 4.23 -4.94 -24.51
N ARG A 184 3.33 -4.88 -25.50
CA ARG A 184 1.93 -5.30 -25.35
C ARG A 184 1.71 -6.64 -26.03
N LEU A 185 1.16 -7.58 -25.26
CA LEU A 185 0.58 -8.84 -25.71
C LEU A 185 -0.94 -8.67 -25.57
N GLU A 186 -1.63 -8.69 -26.70
CA GLU A 186 -3.08 -8.42 -26.76
C GLU A 186 -3.80 -9.62 -27.37
N TYR A 187 -4.94 -10.03 -26.81
CA TYR A 187 -5.84 -11.03 -27.42
C TYR A 187 -5.21 -12.44 -27.56
N THR A 188 -4.34 -12.78 -26.63
CA THR A 188 -3.67 -14.09 -26.48
C THR A 188 -4.62 -15.15 -25.91
N GLY A 189 -4.13 -16.39 -25.78
CA GLY A 189 -4.92 -17.46 -25.14
C GLY A 189 -5.34 -18.63 -26.03
N ALA A 190 -4.73 -18.86 -27.18
CA ALA A 190 -5.19 -19.96 -28.03
C ALA A 190 -5.05 -21.33 -27.35
N ASN A 191 -6.02 -22.24 -27.50
CA ASN A 191 -5.83 -23.64 -27.12
C ASN A 191 -4.70 -24.28 -27.95
N PHE A 192 -3.66 -24.77 -27.29
CA PHE A 192 -2.58 -25.54 -27.91
C PHE A 192 -3.00 -27.01 -28.12
N THR A 193 -3.72 -27.57 -27.15
CA THR A 193 -4.36 -28.89 -27.23
C THR A 193 -5.76 -28.82 -26.57
N PRO A 194 -6.62 -29.86 -26.64
CA PRO A 194 -7.92 -29.84 -25.96
C PRO A 194 -7.84 -29.66 -24.43
N ASP A 195 -6.70 -30.00 -23.83
CA ASP A 195 -6.45 -29.99 -22.39
C ASP A 195 -5.38 -28.94 -21.98
N LYS A 196 -4.96 -28.05 -22.91
CA LYS A 196 -3.85 -27.09 -22.71
C LYS A 196 -4.04 -25.80 -23.52
N GLU A 197 -3.86 -24.66 -22.88
CA GLU A 197 -4.01 -23.33 -23.48
C GLU A 197 -2.70 -22.51 -23.34
N PHE A 198 -2.56 -21.41 -24.09
CA PHE A 198 -1.38 -20.53 -24.05
C PHE A 198 -1.66 -19.34 -23.14
N ASN A 199 -0.65 -18.84 -22.45
CA ASN A 199 -0.78 -17.63 -21.65
C ASN A 199 -0.41 -16.40 -22.51
N GLY A 200 -0.59 -15.18 -21.99
CA GLY A 200 -0.04 -13.98 -22.63
C GLY A 200 1.48 -14.06 -22.78
N LEU A 201 2.17 -14.33 -21.66
CA LEU A 201 3.62 -14.56 -21.60
C LEU A 201 3.93 -15.74 -20.67
N SER A 202 4.49 -16.82 -21.21
CA SER A 202 4.90 -18.00 -20.42
C SER A 202 6.43 -18.08 -20.30
N LEU A 203 6.95 -18.04 -19.08
CA LEU A 203 8.39 -17.99 -18.77
C LEU A 203 8.87 -19.31 -18.16
N PHE A 204 9.15 -20.29 -19.02
CA PHE A 204 9.59 -21.63 -18.65
C PHE A 204 11.07 -21.70 -18.28
N GLY A 205 11.40 -21.84 -16.99
CA GLY A 205 12.77 -22.04 -16.51
C GLY A 205 13.74 -20.92 -16.91
N VAL A 206 13.24 -19.67 -17.00
CA VAL A 206 14.01 -18.52 -17.50
C VAL A 206 14.98 -18.02 -16.42
N GLY A 207 16.20 -17.68 -16.83
CA GLY A 207 17.26 -17.28 -15.92
C GLY A 207 17.29 -15.79 -15.57
N SER A 208 17.87 -15.48 -14.41
CA SER A 208 18.16 -14.13 -13.90
C SER A 208 19.12 -13.32 -14.77
N GLY A 209 19.71 -13.92 -15.81
CA GLY A 209 20.45 -13.20 -16.84
C GLY A 209 19.55 -12.54 -17.89
N THR A 210 18.25 -12.87 -17.92
CA THR A 210 17.24 -12.35 -18.86
C THR A 210 16.54 -11.13 -18.26
N VAL A 211 16.29 -10.10 -19.08
CA VAL A 211 15.56 -8.89 -18.66
C VAL A 211 14.09 -9.02 -19.07
N VAL A 212 13.17 -8.89 -18.12
CA VAL A 212 11.71 -8.94 -18.34
C VAL A 212 11.08 -7.74 -17.64
N GLU A 213 10.94 -6.62 -18.37
CA GLU A 213 10.44 -5.36 -17.78
C GLU A 213 9.44 -4.64 -18.70
N TYR A 214 8.46 -3.93 -18.14
CA TYR A 214 7.47 -3.14 -18.89
C TYR A 214 6.69 -4.00 -19.91
N ILE A 215 5.87 -4.91 -19.40
CA ILE A 215 5.07 -5.83 -20.24
C ILE A 215 3.61 -5.74 -19.80
N GLN A 216 2.70 -5.63 -20.77
CA GLN A 216 1.27 -5.75 -20.56
C GLN A 216 0.72 -7.00 -21.26
N SER A 217 -0.04 -7.80 -20.53
CA SER A 217 -1.00 -8.76 -21.08
C SER A 217 -2.42 -8.17 -21.01
N TYR A 218 -3.17 -8.26 -22.10
CA TYR A 218 -4.43 -7.53 -22.28
C TYR A 218 -5.48 -8.37 -23.04
N GLU A 219 -6.60 -8.66 -22.38
CA GLU A 219 -7.74 -9.47 -22.90
C GLU A 219 -7.28 -10.88 -23.33
N GLY A 220 -6.60 -11.61 -22.44
CA GLY A 220 -6.27 -13.03 -22.62
C GLY A 220 -7.42 -13.95 -22.18
N SER A 221 -7.58 -15.13 -22.80
CA SER A 221 -8.56 -16.14 -22.34
C SER A 221 -8.02 -17.06 -21.25
N ASP A 222 -6.70 -17.09 -21.11
CA ASP A 222 -5.94 -17.76 -20.08
C ASP A 222 -4.98 -16.73 -19.45
N ASP A 223 -4.12 -17.20 -18.55
CA ASP A 223 -3.24 -16.43 -17.70
C ASP A 223 -2.54 -15.22 -18.36
N GLY A 224 -2.50 -14.11 -17.62
CA GLY A 224 -1.87 -12.89 -18.10
C GLY A 224 -0.37 -13.07 -18.37
N ILE A 225 0.37 -13.51 -17.35
CA ILE A 225 1.82 -13.76 -17.38
C ILE A 225 2.10 -14.89 -16.38
N GLU A 226 2.87 -15.93 -16.74
CA GLU A 226 3.22 -17.02 -15.82
C GLU A 226 4.72 -17.32 -15.78
N PHE A 227 5.21 -17.72 -14.60
CA PHE A 227 6.59 -18.17 -14.36
C PHE A 227 6.64 -19.66 -13.97
N PHE A 228 6.92 -20.55 -14.92
CA PHE A 228 7.15 -21.98 -14.64
C PHE A 228 8.61 -22.21 -14.20
N GLY A 229 8.88 -22.01 -12.91
CA GLY A 229 10.22 -22.15 -12.34
C GLY A 229 11.23 -21.12 -12.86
N GLY A 230 12.52 -21.40 -12.67
CA GLY A 230 13.61 -20.49 -13.03
C GLY A 230 13.90 -19.41 -11.98
N THR A 231 14.61 -18.36 -12.36
CA THR A 231 15.05 -17.26 -11.46
C THR A 231 14.95 -15.87 -12.12
N VAL A 232 14.17 -15.74 -13.19
CA VAL A 232 13.99 -14.45 -13.88
C VAL A 232 13.26 -13.45 -12.99
N GLN A 233 13.65 -12.18 -13.10
CA GLN A 233 13.07 -11.05 -12.37
C GLN A 233 12.05 -10.35 -13.28
N GLY A 234 10.81 -10.17 -12.82
CA GLY A 234 9.75 -9.51 -13.58
C GLY A 234 9.44 -8.13 -13.00
N LYS A 235 9.63 -7.04 -13.77
CA LYS A 235 9.36 -5.67 -13.28
C LYS A 235 8.37 -4.90 -14.14
N TYR A 236 7.59 -3.99 -13.54
CA TYR A 236 6.67 -3.13 -14.29
C TYR A 236 5.71 -3.95 -15.17
N LEU A 237 5.14 -4.99 -14.57
CA LEU A 237 4.25 -5.94 -15.25
C LEU A 237 2.80 -5.51 -15.07
N VAL A 238 2.01 -5.64 -16.12
CA VAL A 238 0.59 -5.29 -16.14
C VAL A 238 -0.22 -6.47 -16.67
N SER A 239 -1.24 -6.87 -15.91
CA SER A 239 -2.23 -7.85 -16.37
C SER A 239 -3.62 -7.22 -16.32
N THR A 240 -4.35 -7.35 -17.42
CA THR A 240 -5.60 -6.62 -17.66
C THR A 240 -6.60 -7.49 -18.39
N ASN A 241 -7.75 -7.73 -17.75
CA ASN A 241 -8.84 -8.55 -18.31
C ASN A 241 -8.38 -9.96 -18.74
N SER A 242 -7.60 -10.64 -17.90
CA SER A 242 -7.41 -12.09 -18.01
C SER A 242 -8.73 -12.81 -17.72
N GLN A 243 -9.11 -13.80 -18.53
CA GLN A 243 -10.25 -14.68 -18.20
C GLN A 243 -9.87 -15.83 -17.27
N ASP A 244 -8.59 -15.90 -16.87
CA ASP A 244 -8.08 -16.77 -15.82
C ASP A 244 -7.37 -15.94 -14.72
N ASP A 245 -6.14 -16.29 -14.29
CA ASP A 245 -5.39 -15.54 -13.27
C ASP A 245 -4.66 -14.33 -13.86
N GLY A 246 -4.39 -13.35 -13.00
CA GLY A 246 -3.67 -12.14 -13.38
C GLY A 246 -2.21 -12.42 -13.71
N ILE A 247 -1.49 -13.02 -12.76
CA ILE A 247 -0.11 -13.50 -12.88
C ILE A 247 0.05 -14.73 -11.97
N ASP A 248 0.35 -15.92 -12.50
CA ASP A 248 0.77 -17.09 -11.69
C ASP A 248 2.30 -17.30 -11.69
N PHE A 249 2.79 -18.07 -10.72
CA PHE A 249 4.14 -18.62 -10.70
C PHE A 249 4.22 -19.99 -9.98
N ALA A 250 4.81 -20.95 -10.67
CA ALA A 250 4.83 -22.36 -10.32
C ALA A 250 6.25 -22.98 -10.38
N ASP A 251 6.32 -24.31 -10.27
CA ASP A 251 7.48 -25.18 -10.54
C ASP A 251 8.84 -24.75 -9.95
N GLY A 252 8.79 -24.14 -8.76
CA GLY A 252 9.97 -23.77 -7.99
C GLY A 252 10.57 -22.41 -8.36
N TRP A 253 9.78 -21.47 -8.91
CA TRP A 253 10.29 -20.15 -9.31
C TRP A 253 10.92 -19.41 -8.12
N ALA A 254 12.16 -18.97 -8.30
CA ALA A 254 12.96 -18.30 -7.27
C ALA A 254 13.45 -16.94 -7.79
N GLY A 255 12.49 -16.02 -7.99
CA GLY A 255 12.72 -14.69 -8.54
C GLY A 255 12.09 -13.56 -7.73
N THR A 256 11.98 -12.38 -8.35
CA THR A 256 11.41 -11.18 -7.75
C THR A 256 10.39 -10.52 -8.68
N GLY A 257 9.21 -10.23 -8.14
CA GLY A 257 8.21 -9.35 -8.73
C GLY A 257 8.35 -7.93 -8.16
N GLU A 258 8.31 -6.92 -9.03
CA GLU A 258 8.48 -5.51 -8.61
C GLU A 258 7.62 -4.58 -9.48
N ASN A 259 6.75 -3.79 -8.85
CA ASN A 259 5.79 -2.90 -9.54
C ASN A 259 4.87 -3.70 -10.48
N TRP A 260 4.02 -4.56 -9.92
CA TRP A 260 3.01 -5.33 -10.69
C TRP A 260 1.63 -4.71 -10.50
N PHE A 261 0.91 -4.44 -11.59
CA PHE A 261 -0.46 -3.94 -11.57
C PHE A 261 -1.40 -4.92 -12.28
N ILE A 262 -2.35 -5.49 -11.53
CA ILE A 262 -3.36 -6.40 -12.06
C ILE A 262 -4.74 -5.75 -11.89
N SER A 263 -5.56 -5.79 -12.95
CA SER A 263 -6.97 -5.39 -12.84
C SER A 263 -7.90 -6.23 -13.73
N GLY A 264 -8.99 -6.72 -13.14
CA GLY A 264 -10.04 -7.43 -13.88
C GLY A 264 -9.69 -8.85 -14.32
N ALA A 265 -8.75 -9.53 -13.66
CA ALA A 265 -8.56 -10.97 -13.80
C ALA A 265 -9.79 -11.73 -13.26
N ALA A 266 -10.22 -12.80 -13.94
CA ALA A 266 -11.46 -13.48 -13.57
C ALA A 266 -11.32 -14.40 -12.35
N LYS A 267 -10.18 -15.10 -12.23
CA LYS A 267 -9.87 -15.93 -11.05
C LYS A 267 -9.17 -15.10 -9.97
N ALA A 268 -7.87 -15.25 -9.75
CA ALA A 268 -7.09 -14.53 -8.77
C ALA A 268 -6.37 -13.32 -9.39
N GLY A 269 -6.02 -12.34 -8.54
CA GLY A 269 -5.13 -11.26 -8.93
C GLY A 269 -3.71 -11.76 -9.19
N ILE A 270 -3.25 -12.67 -8.33
CA ILE A 270 -2.01 -13.42 -8.42
C ILE A 270 -2.32 -14.84 -7.94
N GLU A 271 -1.91 -15.87 -8.67
CA GLU A 271 -1.71 -17.19 -8.06
C GLU A 271 -0.21 -17.38 -7.73
N GLY A 272 0.08 -18.23 -6.75
CA GLY A 272 1.44 -18.72 -6.54
C GLY A 272 1.45 -20.11 -5.93
N SER A 273 2.13 -21.03 -6.60
CA SER A 273 2.23 -22.44 -6.22
C SER A 273 3.66 -22.91 -5.99
N ASN A 274 3.85 -24.18 -5.58
CA ASN A 274 5.16 -24.83 -5.62
C ASN A 274 5.26 -25.85 -6.75
N ASN A 275 4.34 -26.82 -6.79
CA ASN A 275 4.18 -27.77 -7.89
C ASN A 275 2.89 -28.60 -7.71
N GLY A 276 2.11 -28.77 -8.78
CA GLY A 276 0.79 -29.42 -8.75
C GLY A 276 0.79 -30.90 -8.34
N ASP A 277 1.80 -31.67 -8.77
CA ASP A 277 1.95 -33.11 -8.45
C ASP A 277 2.48 -33.34 -7.02
N ASN A 278 3.37 -32.46 -6.55
CA ASN A 278 4.03 -32.58 -5.26
C ASN A 278 4.34 -31.20 -4.67
N GLY A 279 3.47 -30.73 -3.78
CA GLY A 279 3.67 -29.46 -3.06
C GLY A 279 4.96 -29.37 -2.23
N ASP A 280 5.70 -30.46 -2.01
CA ASP A 280 7.02 -30.49 -1.36
C ASP A 280 8.18 -30.78 -2.34
N ALA A 281 7.97 -30.55 -3.64
CA ALA A 281 9.02 -30.59 -4.66
C ALA A 281 10.14 -29.57 -4.37
N THR A 282 11.37 -29.89 -4.79
CA THR A 282 12.56 -29.05 -4.55
C THR A 282 13.29 -28.73 -5.87
N PRO A 283 13.77 -27.49 -6.09
CA PRO A 283 13.68 -26.33 -5.21
C PRO A 283 12.24 -25.88 -4.93
N VAL A 284 11.98 -25.39 -3.71
CA VAL A 284 10.67 -24.82 -3.37
C VAL A 284 10.61 -23.41 -3.92
N THR A 285 9.47 -23.01 -4.51
CA THR A 285 9.20 -21.63 -4.96
C THR A 285 9.61 -20.63 -3.88
N ASN A 286 10.31 -19.57 -4.28
CA ASN A 286 10.96 -18.62 -3.37
C ASN A 286 10.80 -17.20 -3.94
N ALA A 287 9.57 -16.69 -3.86
CA ALA A 287 9.17 -15.42 -4.43
C ALA A 287 9.46 -14.26 -3.48
N THR A 288 10.00 -13.17 -4.01
CA THR A 288 9.95 -11.86 -3.34
C THR A 288 9.11 -10.91 -4.17
N LEU A 289 7.95 -10.50 -3.68
CA LEU A 289 7.06 -9.56 -4.38
C LEU A 289 7.11 -8.20 -3.68
N ARG A 290 7.21 -7.11 -4.43
CA ARG A 290 7.15 -5.76 -3.87
C ARG A 290 6.39 -4.79 -4.76
N ASN A 291 5.72 -3.82 -4.15
CA ASN A 291 4.97 -2.78 -4.87
C ASN A 291 3.91 -3.41 -5.79
N ILE A 292 2.93 -4.09 -5.20
CA ILE A 292 1.92 -4.86 -5.94
C ILE A 292 0.56 -4.16 -5.83
N THR A 293 -0.16 -4.01 -6.93
CA THR A 293 -1.58 -3.63 -6.94
C THR A 293 -2.41 -4.75 -7.55
N VAL A 294 -3.49 -5.15 -6.87
CA VAL A 294 -4.60 -5.91 -7.47
C VAL A 294 -5.89 -5.12 -7.34
N VAL A 295 -6.61 -4.96 -8.45
CA VAL A 295 -7.96 -4.35 -8.51
C VAL A 295 -8.98 -5.37 -9.01
N GLY A 296 -9.92 -5.72 -8.14
CA GLY A 296 -11.00 -6.65 -8.44
C GLY A 296 -12.10 -6.11 -9.35
N PRO A 297 -13.16 -6.91 -9.62
CA PRO A 297 -13.43 -8.20 -8.99
C PRO A 297 -12.41 -9.30 -9.38
N VAL A 298 -12.22 -10.26 -8.48
CA VAL A 298 -11.40 -11.48 -8.62
C VAL A 298 -12.12 -12.58 -7.83
N THR A 299 -12.42 -13.72 -8.45
CA THR A 299 -13.20 -14.80 -7.82
C THR A 299 -12.38 -15.76 -6.94
N GLU A 300 -11.06 -15.79 -7.10
CA GLU A 300 -10.15 -16.60 -6.29
C GLU A 300 -9.24 -15.75 -5.37
N GLY A 301 -9.56 -14.46 -5.21
CA GLY A 301 -8.90 -13.53 -4.27
C GLY A 301 -7.77 -12.70 -4.90
N ALA A 302 -7.17 -11.80 -4.12
CA ALA A 302 -6.05 -10.99 -4.63
C ALA A 302 -4.73 -11.78 -4.71
N LEU A 303 -4.56 -12.77 -3.84
CA LEU A 303 -3.54 -13.82 -3.91
C LEU A 303 -4.20 -15.18 -3.67
N TYR A 304 -3.96 -16.18 -4.52
CA TYR A 304 -4.31 -17.57 -4.27
C TYR A 304 -3.04 -18.39 -4.00
N PHE A 305 -2.97 -18.97 -2.79
CA PHE A 305 -1.84 -19.74 -2.29
C PHE A 305 -2.20 -21.23 -2.30
N LYS A 306 -1.69 -21.99 -3.28
CA LYS A 306 -2.06 -23.39 -3.53
C LYS A 306 -0.87 -24.29 -3.87
N GLU A 307 -1.12 -25.61 -3.95
CA GLU A 307 -0.17 -26.64 -4.40
C GLU A 307 1.23 -26.50 -3.80
N GLY A 308 1.24 -26.48 -2.48
CA GLY A 308 2.42 -26.32 -1.64
C GLY A 308 3.04 -24.93 -1.68
N GLY A 309 2.29 -23.88 -2.03
CA GLY A 309 2.69 -22.47 -2.09
C GLY A 309 3.89 -22.13 -1.20
N GLY A 310 4.95 -21.64 -1.83
CA GLY A 310 6.32 -21.76 -1.32
C GLY A 310 6.73 -20.76 -0.22
N ASN A 311 7.90 -20.16 -0.40
CA ASN A 311 8.48 -19.16 0.49
C ASN A 311 8.27 -17.77 -0.14
N PHE A 312 7.20 -17.08 0.24
CA PHE A 312 6.81 -15.79 -0.33
C PHE A 312 7.05 -14.68 0.69
N ASN A 313 7.83 -13.67 0.31
CA ASN A 313 7.96 -12.42 1.07
C ASN A 313 7.35 -11.29 0.22
N ILE A 314 6.25 -10.71 0.69
CA ILE A 314 5.43 -9.75 -0.04
C ILE A 314 5.41 -8.42 0.73
N ASP A 315 5.71 -7.31 0.06
CA ASP A 315 5.88 -5.99 0.69
C ASP A 315 5.19 -4.89 -0.12
N ASN A 316 4.50 -3.94 0.54
CA ASN A 316 3.73 -2.87 -0.10
C ASN A 316 2.72 -3.42 -1.13
N PHE A 317 1.65 -4.06 -0.63
CA PHE A 317 0.60 -4.68 -1.45
C PHE A 317 -0.73 -3.97 -1.26
N TYR A 318 -1.21 -3.27 -2.29
CA TYR A 318 -2.50 -2.60 -2.31
C TYR A 318 -3.56 -3.49 -2.99
N ILE A 319 -4.65 -3.76 -2.28
CA ILE A 319 -5.71 -4.70 -2.69
C ILE A 319 -7.04 -3.96 -2.70
N ALA A 320 -7.67 -3.84 -3.87
CA ALA A 320 -8.85 -2.99 -4.05
C ALA A 320 -10.04 -3.72 -4.68
N SER A 321 -11.25 -3.44 -4.19
CA SER A 321 -12.52 -3.92 -4.79
C SER A 321 -12.61 -5.45 -4.90
N VAL A 322 -12.05 -6.18 -3.94
CA VAL A 322 -12.07 -7.65 -3.87
C VAL A 322 -13.00 -8.17 -2.77
N ASP A 323 -13.38 -9.44 -2.90
CA ASP A 323 -14.17 -10.21 -1.94
C ASP A 323 -13.29 -10.96 -0.93
N LEU A 324 -12.04 -11.25 -1.31
CA LEU A 324 -11.09 -12.04 -0.53
C LEU A 324 -9.68 -11.52 -0.76
N GLY A 325 -8.94 -11.23 0.32
CA GLY A 325 -7.53 -10.83 0.24
C GLY A 325 -6.64 -11.99 -0.22
N VAL A 326 -6.42 -12.97 0.66
CA VAL A 326 -5.61 -14.16 0.40
C VAL A 326 -6.46 -15.41 0.50
N LYS A 327 -6.58 -16.16 -0.60
CA LYS A 327 -7.19 -17.49 -0.62
C LYS A 327 -6.14 -18.55 -0.34
N VAL A 328 -6.47 -19.54 0.49
CA VAL A 328 -5.61 -20.70 0.76
C VAL A 328 -6.36 -21.98 0.46
N LYS A 329 -5.77 -22.86 -0.35
CA LYS A 329 -6.37 -24.16 -0.72
C LYS A 329 -6.49 -25.04 0.52
N SER A 330 -7.66 -25.04 1.18
CA SER A 330 -7.88 -25.64 2.51
C SER A 330 -7.68 -27.17 2.61
N SER A 331 -7.54 -27.88 1.48
CA SER A 331 -7.15 -29.29 1.42
C SER A 331 -5.63 -29.52 1.33
N ASP A 332 -4.83 -28.46 1.22
CA ASP A 332 -3.38 -28.51 1.03
C ASP A 332 -2.62 -28.37 2.36
N ALA A 333 -2.22 -29.53 2.91
CA ALA A 333 -1.46 -29.57 4.16
C ALA A 333 -0.08 -28.92 4.08
N SER A 334 0.54 -28.85 2.89
CA SER A 334 1.90 -28.33 2.72
C SER A 334 1.90 -26.81 2.62
N ALA A 335 0.91 -26.24 1.92
CA ALA A 335 0.63 -24.80 1.94
C ALA A 335 0.25 -24.32 3.35
N ILE A 336 -0.65 -25.02 4.05
CA ILE A 336 -1.03 -24.68 5.43
C ILE A 336 0.19 -24.71 6.36
N ALA A 337 1.00 -25.77 6.31
CA ALA A 337 2.21 -25.88 7.13
C ALA A 337 3.29 -24.81 6.82
N ARG A 338 3.29 -24.25 5.60
CA ARG A 338 4.15 -23.12 5.23
C ARG A 338 3.68 -21.80 5.84
N ILE A 339 2.37 -21.56 5.91
CA ILE A 339 1.82 -20.39 6.62
C ILE A 339 2.05 -20.54 8.14
N ASP A 340 1.78 -21.71 8.73
CA ASP A 340 2.05 -22.02 10.14
C ASP A 340 3.55 -22.01 10.53
N THR A 341 4.47 -21.80 9.58
CA THR A 341 5.92 -21.71 9.83
C THR A 341 6.59 -20.48 9.23
N ASP A 342 5.85 -19.39 9.00
CA ASP A 342 6.34 -18.10 8.49
C ASP A 342 7.07 -18.22 7.13
N LYS A 343 6.44 -18.91 6.17
CA LYS A 343 6.93 -19.03 4.79
C LYS A 343 6.10 -18.20 3.82
N LEU A 344 4.85 -17.87 4.13
CA LEU A 344 4.17 -16.70 3.57
C LEU A 344 4.26 -15.57 4.60
N VAL A 345 4.78 -14.41 4.18
CA VAL A 345 4.83 -13.19 5.00
C VAL A 345 4.47 -11.99 4.12
N MET A 346 3.54 -11.16 4.59
CA MET A 346 3.01 -10.02 3.85
C MET A 346 3.02 -8.75 4.72
N THR A 347 3.86 -7.78 4.38
CA THR A 347 4.01 -6.49 5.08
C THR A 347 3.48 -5.32 4.27
N ASP A 348 3.02 -4.28 4.97
CA ASP A 348 2.35 -3.10 4.40
C ASP A 348 1.28 -3.50 3.37
N VAL A 349 0.31 -4.29 3.83
CA VAL A 349 -0.88 -4.66 3.04
C VAL A 349 -1.98 -3.64 3.29
N GLN A 350 -2.52 -3.00 2.24
CA GLN A 350 -3.64 -2.06 2.38
C GLN A 350 -4.85 -2.51 1.58
N PHE A 351 -5.99 -2.62 2.25
CA PHE A 351 -7.27 -2.99 1.64
C PHE A 351 -8.14 -1.75 1.38
N ALA A 352 -8.75 -1.68 0.19
CA ALA A 352 -9.54 -0.54 -0.25
C ALA A 352 -10.83 -0.94 -1.00
N SER A 353 -11.88 -0.13 -0.85
CA SER A 353 -13.21 -0.32 -1.47
C SER A 353 -13.77 -1.75 -1.34
N ASN A 354 -13.43 -2.42 -0.23
CA ASN A 354 -13.72 -3.83 0.06
C ASN A 354 -15.22 -4.14 -0.11
N THR A 355 -15.54 -5.25 -0.76
CA THR A 355 -16.93 -5.59 -1.12
C THR A 355 -17.75 -6.07 0.10
N THR A 356 -19.06 -6.23 -0.07
CA THR A 356 -19.94 -6.67 1.03
C THR A 356 -19.72 -8.16 1.30
N GLY A 357 -19.18 -8.47 2.48
CA GLY A 357 -18.77 -9.84 2.85
C GLY A 357 -17.27 -10.09 2.77
N PHE A 358 -16.47 -9.06 2.45
CA PHE A 358 -15.01 -9.15 2.37
C PHE A 358 -14.35 -9.80 3.60
N ALA A 359 -13.35 -10.67 3.34
CA ALA A 359 -12.43 -11.20 4.34
C ALA A 359 -10.96 -11.01 3.94
N PHE A 360 -10.08 -10.81 4.93
CA PHE A 360 -8.63 -10.76 4.69
C PHE A 360 -8.10 -12.10 4.13
N THR A 361 -8.61 -13.22 4.63
CA THR A 361 -8.28 -14.57 4.15
C THR A 361 -9.36 -15.58 4.53
N ASP A 362 -9.41 -16.73 3.85
CA ASP A 362 -10.18 -17.92 4.22
C ASP A 362 -9.33 -18.98 4.95
N TYR A 363 -8.06 -18.66 5.23
CA TYR A 363 -7.16 -19.47 6.04
C TYR A 363 -7.70 -19.67 7.47
N THR A 364 -7.58 -20.91 7.97
CA THR A 364 -8.11 -21.34 9.27
C THR A 364 -7.06 -22.07 10.14
N GLY A 365 -5.78 -21.93 9.80
CA GLY A 365 -4.66 -22.44 10.62
C GLY A 365 -4.33 -21.54 11.81
N THR A 366 -3.13 -21.65 12.37
CA THR A 366 -2.78 -21.02 13.66
C THR A 366 -1.99 -19.72 13.55
N ASN A 367 -1.32 -19.47 12.42
CA ASN A 367 -0.68 -18.17 12.17
C ASN A 367 -1.70 -17.14 11.67
N THR A 368 -2.09 -16.19 12.51
CA THR A 368 -2.96 -15.05 12.14
C THR A 368 -2.20 -13.86 11.56
N ASP A 369 -0.87 -13.82 11.73
CA ASP A 369 -0.06 -12.60 11.65
C ASP A 369 0.77 -12.53 10.35
N PHE A 370 0.49 -13.45 9.42
CA PHE A 370 1.13 -13.50 8.10
C PHE A 370 0.65 -12.39 7.15
N ILE A 371 -0.50 -11.75 7.44
CA ILE A 371 -0.99 -10.54 6.78
C ILE A 371 -0.90 -9.37 7.76
N GLN A 372 0.00 -8.43 7.51
CA GLN A 372 0.19 -7.26 8.36
C GLN A 372 -0.35 -6.03 7.63
N GLU A 373 -1.51 -5.53 8.08
CA GLU A 373 -2.09 -4.30 7.52
C GLU A 373 -1.14 -3.11 7.75
N GLY A 374 -1.00 -2.26 6.73
CA GLY A 374 -0.20 -1.04 6.76
C GLY A 374 -0.64 -0.05 5.68
N ILE A 375 0.22 0.92 5.37
CA ILE A 375 -0.06 1.92 4.32
C ILE A 375 0.73 1.55 3.07
N ALA A 376 0.01 1.14 2.03
CA ALA A 376 0.56 0.72 0.75
C ALA A 376 0.32 1.79 -0.32
N THR A 377 1.24 1.91 -1.25
CA THR A 377 0.97 2.53 -2.57
C THR A 377 0.81 1.47 -3.66
N GLY A 378 1.05 0.20 -3.34
CA GLY A 378 1.04 -0.91 -4.28
C GLY A 378 2.04 -0.67 -5.40
N ALA A 379 1.57 -0.83 -6.65
CA ALA A 379 2.32 -0.51 -7.86
C ALA A 379 2.71 0.99 -8.01
N GLY A 380 2.31 1.85 -7.08
CA GLY A 380 2.75 3.25 -6.97
C GLY A 380 1.61 4.28 -6.92
N ASN A 381 0.35 3.87 -7.08
CA ASN A 381 -0.82 4.77 -7.12
C ASN A 381 -2.11 4.13 -6.53
N GLY A 382 -1.96 3.17 -5.61
CA GLY A 382 -3.08 2.41 -5.06
C GLY A 382 -3.78 1.59 -6.15
N ALA A 383 -5.12 1.68 -6.24
CA ALA A 383 -5.92 1.07 -7.30
C ALA A 383 -5.90 1.83 -8.63
N ALA A 384 -5.47 3.09 -8.62
CA ALA A 384 -5.44 3.92 -9.81
C ALA A 384 -4.24 3.55 -10.70
N ALA A 385 -4.36 3.79 -12.01
CA ALA A 385 -3.30 3.49 -12.97
C ALA A 385 -1.96 4.16 -12.55
N PRO A 386 -0.86 3.42 -12.36
CA PRO A 386 0.41 4.01 -11.96
C PRO A 386 1.03 4.86 -13.06
N ASP A 387 1.68 5.97 -12.70
CA ASP A 387 2.30 6.91 -13.67
C ASP A 387 3.22 6.24 -14.69
N TRP A 388 3.93 5.17 -14.30
CA TRP A 388 4.85 4.43 -15.17
C TRP A 388 4.17 3.59 -16.27
N THR A 389 2.84 3.40 -16.21
CA THR A 389 2.06 2.72 -17.26
C THR A 389 1.74 3.65 -18.44
N ALA A 390 1.83 4.97 -18.25
CA ALA A 390 1.41 5.95 -19.24
C ALA A 390 2.17 5.83 -20.57
N GLY A 391 1.48 6.10 -21.68
CA GLY A 391 2.02 6.07 -23.05
C GLY A 391 2.00 4.69 -23.71
N TRP A 392 2.44 3.65 -23.00
CA TRP A 392 2.65 2.33 -23.61
C TRP A 392 1.55 1.30 -23.33
N THR A 393 0.85 1.36 -22.20
CA THR A 393 -0.27 0.44 -21.90
C THR A 393 -1.57 0.85 -22.60
N ARG A 394 -2.60 -0.01 -22.51
CA ARG A 394 -3.99 0.26 -22.92
C ARG A 394 -4.99 -0.24 -21.87
N GLY A 395 -6.25 0.14 -21.97
CA GLY A 395 -7.35 -0.39 -21.14
C GLY A 395 -7.40 0.08 -19.68
N LEU A 396 -6.29 0.51 -19.10
CA LEU A 396 -6.22 0.99 -17.71
C LEU A 396 -7.12 2.20 -17.46
N SER A 397 -7.84 2.18 -16.33
CA SER A 397 -8.67 3.30 -15.86
C SER A 397 -8.00 4.00 -14.68
N ASN A 398 -8.10 5.34 -14.63
CA ASN A 398 -7.59 6.13 -13.50
C ASN A 398 -8.66 6.27 -12.39
N SER A 399 -9.24 5.13 -12.00
CA SER A 399 -10.37 5.08 -11.07
C SER A 399 -9.90 5.04 -9.62
N GLY A 400 -10.13 6.13 -8.88
CA GLY A 400 -9.82 6.20 -7.45
C GLY A 400 -10.79 5.36 -6.60
N VAL A 401 -10.32 4.98 -5.40
CA VAL A 401 -11.12 4.25 -4.41
C VAL A 401 -12.08 5.17 -3.65
N THR A 402 -13.10 4.58 -3.02
CA THR A 402 -14.11 5.29 -2.20
C THR A 402 -13.94 5.08 -0.71
N SER A 403 -13.21 4.04 -0.30
CA SER A 403 -12.87 3.78 1.11
C SER A 403 -11.55 3.03 1.23
N GLU A 404 -10.88 3.16 2.36
CA GLU A 404 -9.59 2.50 2.66
C GLU A 404 -9.57 2.05 4.14
N ASN A 405 -8.91 0.93 4.42
CA ASN A 405 -8.55 0.56 5.79
C ASN A 405 -7.36 1.41 6.29
N LEU A 406 -7.28 1.61 7.61
CA LEU A 406 -6.15 2.20 8.33
C LEU A 406 -5.77 1.28 9.50
N ALA A 407 -4.52 0.82 9.49
CA ALA A 407 -3.89 0.02 10.53
C ALA A 407 -2.36 0.05 10.34
N GLY A 408 -1.62 -0.55 11.27
CA GLY A 408 -0.16 -0.68 11.17
C GLY A 408 0.62 0.53 11.68
N VAL A 409 1.78 0.79 11.07
CA VAL A 409 2.72 1.82 11.52
C VAL A 409 3.03 2.85 10.44
N VAL A 410 3.26 4.10 10.84
CA VAL A 410 3.69 5.18 9.94
C VAL A 410 5.11 5.61 10.29
N THR A 411 6.06 5.28 9.40
CA THR A 411 7.48 5.66 9.48
C THR A 411 7.86 6.76 8.47
N GLY A 412 7.07 6.92 7.40
CA GLY A 412 7.20 7.99 6.39
C GLY A 412 6.16 9.09 6.55
N ASN A 413 5.91 9.84 5.47
CA ASN A 413 4.86 10.87 5.43
C ASN A 413 3.59 10.32 4.78
N VAL A 414 2.49 10.26 5.53
CA VAL A 414 1.17 9.85 5.05
C VAL A 414 0.24 11.06 5.05
N THR A 415 -0.52 11.26 3.98
CA THR A 415 -1.57 12.29 3.90
C THR A 415 -2.86 11.64 3.44
N LEU A 416 -3.89 11.69 4.28
CA LEU A 416 -5.21 11.14 3.96
C LEU A 416 -5.94 12.01 2.93
N ASN A 417 -6.86 11.43 2.17
CA ASN A 417 -7.70 12.14 1.21
C ASN A 417 -9.12 12.33 1.78
N ALA A 418 -9.57 13.57 1.96
CA ALA A 418 -10.92 13.87 2.49
C ALA A 418 -12.09 13.35 1.61
N SER A 419 -11.82 12.90 0.38
CA SER A 419 -12.82 12.23 -0.49
C SER A 419 -12.96 10.73 -0.22
N ILE A 420 -12.09 10.13 0.59
CA ILE A 420 -12.06 8.70 0.91
C ILE A 420 -12.65 8.48 2.31
N ALA A 421 -13.52 7.48 2.46
CA ALA A 421 -14.05 7.06 3.76
C ALA A 421 -13.10 6.06 4.44
N TYR A 422 -12.50 6.45 5.56
CA TYR A 422 -11.48 5.62 6.24
C TYR A 422 -12.08 4.71 7.31
N LYS A 423 -11.60 3.46 7.36
CA LYS A 423 -11.94 2.43 8.35
C LYS A 423 -10.72 2.12 9.22
N LEU A 424 -10.70 2.53 10.48
CA LEU A 424 -9.62 2.18 11.42
C LEU A 424 -9.86 0.75 11.93
N THR A 425 -9.16 -0.22 11.36
CA THR A 425 -9.35 -1.67 11.56
C THR A 425 -8.51 -2.24 12.72
N SER A 426 -7.44 -1.55 13.10
CA SER A 426 -6.56 -1.91 14.22
C SER A 426 -5.84 -0.65 14.72
N SER A 427 -4.80 -0.81 15.53
CA SER A 427 -3.92 0.29 15.95
C SER A 427 -3.26 0.95 14.74
N PHE A 428 -3.27 2.28 14.67
CA PHE A 428 -2.54 3.04 13.64
C PHE A 428 -1.54 3.99 14.30
N VAL A 429 -0.25 3.64 14.23
CA VAL A 429 0.79 4.20 15.10
C VAL A 429 1.89 4.93 14.34
N VAL A 430 1.94 6.26 14.47
CA VAL A 430 3.02 7.09 13.93
C VAL A 430 4.28 6.92 14.79
N LYS A 431 5.38 6.47 14.19
CA LYS A 431 6.68 6.23 14.85
C LYS A 431 7.64 7.41 14.63
N ASP A 432 8.82 7.39 15.28
CA ASP A 432 9.83 8.46 15.14
C ASP A 432 10.22 8.66 13.66
N GLY A 433 10.33 9.92 13.24
CA GLY A 433 10.53 10.32 11.84
C GLY A 433 9.26 10.31 10.97
N GLY A 434 8.21 9.59 11.34
CA GLY A 434 6.95 9.52 10.59
C GLY A 434 6.04 10.74 10.81
N SER A 435 5.17 11.02 9.84
CA SER A 435 4.08 11.99 10.03
C SER A 435 2.77 11.62 9.34
N LEU A 436 1.66 11.92 10.01
CA LEU A 436 0.29 11.70 9.52
C LEU A 436 -0.42 13.05 9.35
N THR A 437 -0.87 13.35 8.13
CA THR A 437 -1.66 14.56 7.81
C THR A 437 -3.09 14.18 7.49
N ILE A 438 -4.04 14.81 8.19
CA ILE A 438 -5.48 14.57 8.04
C ILE A 438 -6.17 15.88 7.63
N PRO A 439 -6.63 16.02 6.38
CA PRO A 439 -7.28 17.25 5.90
C PRO A 439 -8.66 17.52 6.52
N ALA A 440 -9.15 18.75 6.34
CA ALA A 440 -10.49 19.16 6.74
C ALA A 440 -11.58 18.27 6.11
N GLY A 441 -12.60 17.90 6.90
CA GLY A 441 -13.72 17.08 6.45
C GLY A 441 -13.46 15.57 6.38
N THR A 442 -12.23 15.10 6.63
CA THR A 442 -11.95 13.66 6.70
C THR A 442 -12.72 13.02 7.87
N VAL A 443 -13.39 11.90 7.59
CA VAL A 443 -14.05 11.05 8.60
C VAL A 443 -13.35 9.70 8.67
N ILE A 444 -12.92 9.33 9.88
CA ILE A 444 -12.33 8.02 10.20
C ILE A 444 -13.31 7.27 11.10
N LYS A 445 -13.66 6.04 10.71
CA LYS A 445 -14.57 5.16 11.45
C LYS A 445 -13.83 3.97 12.03
N ALA A 446 -13.83 3.80 13.35
CA ALA A 446 -13.23 2.66 14.01
C ALA A 446 -14.08 1.40 13.86
N THR A 447 -13.54 0.41 13.16
CA THR A 447 -14.21 -0.88 12.88
C THR A 447 -13.49 -2.08 13.50
N GLY A 448 -12.31 -1.89 14.09
CA GLY A 448 -11.60 -2.93 14.87
C GLY A 448 -12.18 -3.17 16.27
N GLY A 449 -13.05 -2.30 16.76
CA GLY A 449 -13.49 -2.32 18.16
C GLY A 449 -12.36 -1.85 19.09
N THR A 450 -12.14 -2.57 20.20
CA THR A 450 -11.15 -2.19 21.22
C THR A 450 -9.69 -2.23 20.75
N SER A 451 -9.38 -2.89 19.62
CA SER A 451 -8.06 -2.84 18.99
C SER A 451 -7.80 -1.55 18.19
N ALA A 452 -8.84 -0.80 17.85
CA ALA A 452 -8.76 0.38 17.00
C ALA A 452 -8.47 1.65 17.82
N TYR A 453 -7.29 2.23 17.60
CA TYR A 453 -6.88 3.52 18.17
C TYR A 453 -5.83 4.18 17.27
N ILE A 454 -5.69 5.51 17.36
CA ILE A 454 -4.61 6.24 16.68
C ILE A 454 -3.60 6.69 17.73
N ALA A 455 -2.32 6.43 17.48
CA ALA A 455 -1.27 6.83 18.43
C ALA A 455 -0.07 7.48 17.74
N VAL A 456 0.56 8.43 18.43
CA VAL A 456 1.78 9.12 18.00
C VAL A 456 2.87 8.85 19.03
N ALA A 457 3.88 8.07 18.65
CA ALA A 457 5.04 7.80 19.48
C ALA A 457 6.06 8.95 19.44
N GLN A 458 6.96 8.96 20.42
CA GLN A 458 7.99 9.99 20.59
C GLN A 458 8.77 10.34 19.30
N GLY A 459 8.50 11.53 18.76
CA GLY A 459 9.15 12.09 17.56
C GLY A 459 8.40 11.85 16.24
N GLY A 460 7.38 10.99 16.25
CA GLY A 460 6.35 11.00 15.22
C GLY A 460 5.47 12.24 15.32
N LYS A 461 4.70 12.55 14.27
CA LYS A 461 3.85 13.75 14.22
C LYS A 461 2.47 13.54 13.63
N ILE A 462 1.49 14.29 14.12
CA ILE A 462 0.14 14.35 13.56
C ILE A 462 -0.25 15.80 13.22
N TYR A 463 -0.86 15.99 12.05
CA TYR A 463 -1.40 17.27 11.58
C TYR A 463 -2.88 17.11 11.25
N VAL A 464 -3.73 17.30 12.25
CA VAL A 464 -5.19 17.29 12.09
C VAL A 464 -5.62 18.70 11.68
N ASN A 465 -5.96 18.86 10.41
CA ASN A 465 -6.19 20.16 9.77
C ASN A 465 -7.69 20.41 9.54
N GLY A 466 -8.52 20.17 10.55
CA GLY A 466 -9.94 20.49 10.51
C GLY A 466 -10.20 22.00 10.40
N THR A 467 -11.47 22.35 10.16
CA THR A 467 -11.96 23.74 10.18
C THR A 467 -13.30 23.82 10.90
N ALA A 468 -13.76 25.03 11.26
CA ALA A 468 -15.05 25.22 11.90
C ALA A 468 -16.24 24.71 11.06
N ASP A 469 -16.16 24.81 9.72
CA ASP A 469 -17.20 24.34 8.81
C ASP A 469 -17.02 22.86 8.39
N ASN A 470 -15.79 22.35 8.45
CA ASN A 470 -15.41 20.99 8.05
C ASN A 470 -14.39 20.44 9.06
N PRO A 471 -14.83 19.97 10.25
CA PRO A 471 -13.95 19.34 11.22
C PRO A 471 -13.40 18.01 10.71
N VAL A 472 -12.36 17.49 11.36
CA VAL A 472 -12.01 16.07 11.29
C VAL A 472 -12.85 15.32 12.33
N ILE A 473 -13.38 14.16 11.95
CA ILE A 473 -14.20 13.33 12.84
C ILE A 473 -13.56 11.95 12.94
N MET A 474 -13.20 11.55 14.16
CA MET A 474 -12.80 10.19 14.51
C MET A 474 -13.92 9.60 15.38
N THR A 475 -14.52 8.50 14.95
CA THR A 475 -15.78 8.01 15.53
C THR A 475 -15.93 6.50 15.41
N SER A 476 -16.85 5.89 16.17
CA SER A 476 -17.24 4.49 15.99
C SER A 476 -17.75 4.19 14.57
N GLY A 477 -17.40 3.00 14.08
CA GLY A 477 -17.95 2.40 12.87
C GLY A 477 -19.24 1.60 13.07
N ALA A 478 -19.72 1.45 14.30
CA ALA A 478 -20.93 0.69 14.61
C ALA A 478 -22.21 1.32 14.02
N ALA A 479 -23.22 0.48 13.78
CA ALA A 479 -24.53 0.93 13.29
C ALA A 479 -25.32 1.73 14.36
N THR A 480 -25.05 1.45 15.63
CA THR A 480 -25.51 2.23 16.79
C THR A 480 -24.28 2.48 17.67
N PRO A 481 -23.64 3.66 17.57
CA PRO A 481 -22.46 3.98 18.37
C PRO A 481 -22.71 4.03 19.88
N ASN A 482 -21.74 3.57 20.67
CA ASN A 482 -21.74 3.58 22.13
C ASN A 482 -20.36 4.03 22.66
N PRO A 483 -20.29 4.62 23.86
CA PRO A 483 -19.05 4.72 24.63
C PRO A 483 -18.32 3.37 24.70
N ALA A 484 -16.98 3.39 24.74
CA ALA A 484 -16.08 2.22 24.63
C ALA A 484 -16.03 1.48 23.28
N ASP A 485 -16.71 1.95 22.21
CA ASP A 485 -16.68 1.29 20.90
C ASP A 485 -15.28 1.23 20.25
N TRP A 486 -14.37 2.15 20.60
CA TRP A 486 -12.97 2.17 20.17
C TRP A 486 -12.08 2.91 21.19
N GLY A 487 -10.75 2.86 21.03
CA GLY A 487 -9.81 3.46 21.98
C GLY A 487 -9.89 5.00 22.02
N GLY A 488 -9.08 5.67 21.20
CA GLY A 488 -9.04 7.13 21.15
C GLY A 488 -7.82 7.64 20.38
N LEU A 489 -7.40 8.88 20.68
CA LEU A 489 -6.16 9.47 20.18
C LEU A 489 -5.12 9.60 21.30
N VAL A 490 -3.97 8.95 21.13
CA VAL A 490 -2.84 8.98 22.08
C VAL A 490 -1.66 9.74 21.48
N VAL A 491 -1.07 10.68 22.23
CA VAL A 491 0.13 11.41 21.80
C VAL A 491 1.20 11.35 22.88
N CYS A 492 2.38 10.80 22.54
CA CYS A 492 3.52 10.63 23.43
C CYS A 492 4.68 11.55 23.02
N GLY A 493 5.00 12.52 23.87
CA GLY A 493 6.07 13.52 23.66
C GLY A 493 7.31 13.32 24.53
N LYS A 494 8.33 14.15 24.28
CA LYS A 494 9.67 14.16 24.90
C LYS A 494 9.82 15.22 26.01
N ALA A 495 8.71 15.80 26.49
CA ALA A 495 8.70 16.81 27.55
C ALA A 495 8.65 16.20 28.97
N PRO A 496 8.97 16.97 30.04
CA PRO A 496 9.07 16.42 31.40
C PRO A 496 7.76 15.85 31.96
N THR A 497 7.89 14.77 32.72
CA THR A 497 6.86 14.17 33.60
C THR A 497 7.51 13.90 34.96
N ASN A 498 6.74 13.65 36.01
CA ASN A 498 7.26 13.37 37.35
C ASN A 498 7.26 11.88 37.76
N VAL A 499 6.66 10.98 36.96
CA VAL A 499 6.77 9.52 37.15
C VAL A 499 8.16 8.95 36.81
N GLY A 500 8.99 9.68 36.06
CA GLY A 500 10.34 9.26 35.71
C GLY A 500 11.00 10.17 34.69
N SER A 501 12.28 9.89 34.36
CA SER A 501 12.97 10.60 33.28
C SER A 501 12.44 10.22 31.88
N VAL A 502 11.90 9.01 31.78
CA VAL A 502 11.19 8.39 30.64
C VAL A 502 10.22 7.37 31.27
N ALA A 503 9.02 7.23 30.71
CA ALA A 503 7.96 6.33 31.18
C ALA A 503 7.26 5.60 30.01
N THR A 504 6.39 4.65 30.32
CA THR A 504 5.48 4.00 29.35
C THR A 504 4.07 4.54 29.56
N SER A 505 3.34 4.84 28.49
CA SER A 505 1.96 5.31 28.55
C SER A 505 1.02 4.22 29.08
N GLU A 506 -0.03 4.64 29.78
CA GLU A 506 -1.05 3.76 30.37
C GLU A 506 -1.74 2.87 29.33
N VAL A 507 -1.85 3.40 28.11
CA VAL A 507 -2.44 2.74 26.94
C VAL A 507 -1.48 2.79 25.75
N ALA A 508 -1.63 1.84 24.82
CA ALA A 508 -0.82 1.67 23.61
C ALA A 508 0.69 1.36 23.81
N ASP A 509 1.14 1.12 25.05
CA ASP A 509 2.52 0.71 25.41
C ASP A 509 3.65 1.58 24.79
N LEU A 510 3.42 2.90 24.66
CA LEU A 510 4.38 3.81 24.03
C LEU A 510 5.29 4.50 25.06
N THR A 511 6.55 4.69 24.68
CA THR A 511 7.50 5.49 25.46
C THR A 511 7.12 6.98 25.43
N TYR A 512 7.09 7.63 26.59
CA TYR A 512 6.88 9.07 26.75
C TYR A 512 7.80 9.68 27.82
N GLY A 513 7.80 11.01 27.93
CA GLY A 513 8.58 11.73 28.94
C GLY A 513 10.01 12.06 28.50
N GLY A 514 10.61 13.08 29.11
CA GLY A 514 11.97 13.50 28.79
C GLY A 514 12.37 14.84 29.39
N THR A 515 13.17 15.61 28.65
CA THR A 515 13.69 16.93 29.09
C THR A 515 13.37 18.06 28.12
N ILE A 516 12.68 17.78 27.01
CA ILE A 516 12.46 18.71 25.91
C ILE A 516 11.09 19.38 26.08
N SER A 517 11.01 20.41 26.92
CA SER A 517 9.74 21.13 27.19
C SER A 517 9.14 21.80 25.94
N ASN A 518 9.91 22.05 24.89
CA ASN A 518 9.43 22.57 23.61
C ASN A 518 9.34 21.49 22.50
N ASP A 519 9.18 20.22 22.89
CA ASP A 519 8.92 19.13 21.93
C ASP A 519 7.63 19.37 21.13
N ASN A 520 7.57 18.79 19.92
CA ASN A 520 6.55 19.11 18.92
C ASN A 520 6.09 17.86 18.17
N SER A 521 4.96 17.31 18.62
CA SER A 521 4.22 16.19 18.02
C SER A 521 3.28 16.60 16.88
N GLY A 522 3.36 17.86 16.41
CA GLY A 522 2.54 18.42 15.34
C GLY A 522 1.45 19.38 15.81
N SER A 523 0.27 19.30 15.19
CA SER A 523 -0.86 20.19 15.48
C SER A 523 -2.20 19.48 15.31
N ILE A 524 -3.06 19.57 16.33
CA ILE A 524 -4.45 19.09 16.31
C ILE A 524 -5.37 20.31 16.27
N LYS A 525 -6.19 20.44 15.22
CA LYS A 525 -7.19 21.51 15.07
C LYS A 525 -8.54 21.01 14.55
N TYR A 526 -9.62 21.48 15.17
CA TYR A 526 -11.02 21.20 14.82
C TYR A 526 -11.28 19.69 14.66
N LEU A 527 -11.03 18.96 15.75
CA LEU A 527 -11.19 17.52 15.85
C LEU A 527 -12.37 17.18 16.75
N ARG A 528 -13.24 16.27 16.31
CA ARG A 528 -14.13 15.52 17.21
C ARG A 528 -13.65 14.08 17.36
N LEU A 529 -13.58 13.64 18.61
CA LEU A 529 -13.38 12.27 19.04
C LEU A 529 -14.73 11.84 19.64
N GLU A 530 -15.42 10.91 18.98
CA GLU A 530 -16.75 10.48 19.36
C GLU A 530 -16.76 8.99 19.71
N TYR A 531 -17.43 8.59 20.80
CA TYR A 531 -17.65 7.19 21.18
C TYR A 531 -16.36 6.42 21.54
N THR A 532 -15.42 7.11 22.16
CA THR A 532 -14.12 6.61 22.63
C THR A 532 -14.22 5.87 23.97
N GLY A 533 -13.10 5.24 24.34
CA GLY A 533 -12.78 4.81 25.69
C GLY A 533 -12.77 3.30 25.95
N ALA A 534 -12.42 2.52 24.93
CA ALA A 534 -12.28 1.07 25.05
C ALA A 534 -11.29 0.66 26.16
N ASN A 535 -11.50 -0.53 26.75
CA ASN A 535 -10.51 -1.19 27.60
C ASN A 535 -9.26 -1.56 26.80
N PHE A 536 -8.09 -1.06 27.20
CA PHE A 536 -6.79 -1.53 26.73
C PHE A 536 -6.36 -2.80 27.47
N THR A 537 -6.61 -2.85 28.77
CA THR A 537 -6.44 -4.04 29.63
C THR A 537 -7.61 -4.15 30.62
N PRO A 538 -7.74 -5.22 31.42
CA PRO A 538 -8.80 -5.31 32.44
C PRO A 538 -8.76 -4.22 33.52
N ASP A 539 -7.63 -3.54 33.70
CA ASP A 539 -7.42 -2.50 34.71
C ASP A 539 -7.14 -1.11 34.09
N LYS A 540 -6.99 -1.00 32.75
CA LYS A 540 -6.64 0.24 32.03
C LYS A 540 -7.55 0.50 30.83
N GLU A 541 -8.13 1.69 30.77
CA GLU A 541 -9.07 2.15 29.73
C GLU A 541 -8.43 3.31 28.92
N PHE A 542 -8.94 3.60 27.72
CA PHE A 542 -8.47 4.71 26.88
C PHE A 542 -9.25 5.99 27.19
N ASN A 543 -8.63 7.15 27.08
CA ASN A 543 -9.35 8.44 27.11
C ASN A 543 -9.71 8.90 25.69
N GLY A 544 -10.59 9.89 25.55
CA GLY A 544 -10.87 10.51 24.25
C GLY A 544 -9.60 11.05 23.57
N LEU A 545 -8.85 11.89 24.30
CA LEU A 545 -7.51 12.36 23.92
C LEU A 545 -6.55 12.23 25.10
N SER A 546 -5.53 11.38 24.98
CA SER A 546 -4.48 11.20 26.01
C SER A 546 -3.18 11.88 25.59
N LEU A 547 -2.69 12.84 26.39
CA LEU A 547 -1.50 13.67 26.09
C LEU A 547 -0.34 13.35 27.05
N PHE A 548 0.41 12.29 26.74
CA PHE A 548 1.53 11.80 27.54
C PHE A 548 2.83 12.59 27.29
N GLY A 549 3.27 13.41 28.24
CA GLY A 549 4.55 14.14 28.18
C GLY A 549 4.69 15.05 26.96
N VAL A 550 3.58 15.61 26.45
CA VAL A 550 3.56 16.38 25.20
C VAL A 550 4.14 17.78 25.42
N GLY A 551 5.01 18.22 24.51
CA GLY A 551 5.74 19.48 24.62
C GLY A 551 4.95 20.71 24.16
N SER A 552 5.34 21.88 24.69
CA SER A 552 4.80 23.21 24.35
C SER A 552 5.06 23.66 22.91
N GLY A 553 5.81 22.88 22.10
CA GLY A 553 5.92 23.09 20.65
C GLY A 553 4.75 22.48 19.86
N THR A 554 3.94 21.63 20.50
CA THR A 554 2.74 21.00 19.93
C THR A 554 1.54 21.94 20.05
N THR A 555 0.66 21.99 19.05
CA THR A 555 -0.57 22.79 19.10
C THR A 555 -1.80 21.88 19.32
N VAL A 556 -2.63 22.18 20.32
CA VAL A 556 -3.91 21.48 20.58
C VAL A 556 -5.00 22.53 20.75
N GLU A 557 -5.79 22.78 19.70
CA GLU A 557 -6.84 23.80 19.68
C GLU A 557 -8.14 23.26 19.06
N TYR A 558 -9.32 23.63 19.57
CA TYR A 558 -10.61 23.21 19.01
C TYR A 558 -10.73 21.67 18.94
N VAL A 559 -10.68 21.01 20.10
CA VAL A 559 -10.85 19.55 20.20
C VAL A 559 -12.02 19.24 21.11
N GLN A 560 -12.87 18.30 20.68
CA GLN A 560 -13.97 17.77 21.47
C GLN A 560 -13.80 16.26 21.70
N SER A 561 -14.03 15.84 22.93
CA SER A 561 -14.44 14.47 23.26
C SER A 561 -15.97 14.42 23.50
N TYR A 562 -16.62 13.38 23.00
CA TYR A 562 -18.09 13.27 22.97
C TYR A 562 -18.54 11.81 23.18
N GLU A 563 -19.34 11.57 24.23
CA GLU A 563 -19.84 10.23 24.62
C GLU A 563 -18.69 9.22 24.84
N GLY A 564 -17.71 9.59 25.66
CA GLY A 564 -16.62 8.72 26.09
C GLY A 564 -17.00 7.88 27.32
N SER A 565 -16.47 6.65 27.42
CA SER A 565 -16.67 5.76 28.58
C SER A 565 -15.69 6.00 29.73
N ASP A 566 -14.58 6.65 29.41
CA ASP A 566 -13.56 7.13 30.34
C ASP A 566 -13.32 8.63 30.03
N ASP A 567 -12.26 9.19 30.59
CA ASP A 567 -11.94 10.62 30.57
C ASP A 567 -12.03 11.30 29.20
N GLY A 568 -12.59 12.52 29.22
CA GLY A 568 -12.80 13.29 28.00
C GLY A 568 -11.48 13.63 27.31
N ILE A 569 -10.57 14.30 28.02
CA ILE A 569 -9.24 14.70 27.56
C ILE A 569 -8.31 14.70 28.78
N GLU A 570 -7.16 14.05 28.72
CA GLU A 570 -6.22 13.96 29.85
C GLU A 570 -4.79 14.39 29.48
N PHE A 571 -4.10 15.07 30.42
CA PHE A 571 -2.70 15.48 30.30
C PHE A 571 -1.79 14.77 31.33
N PHE A 572 -1.09 13.71 30.92
CA PHE A 572 -0.11 13.00 31.76
C PHE A 572 1.26 13.69 31.70
N GLY A 573 1.50 14.65 32.58
CA GLY A 573 2.72 15.45 32.56
C GLY A 573 2.85 16.32 31.29
N GLY A 574 4.07 16.75 30.98
CA GLY A 574 4.35 17.59 29.82
C GLY A 574 4.06 19.08 30.04
N THR A 575 3.98 19.82 28.94
CA THR A 575 3.93 21.30 28.91
C THR A 575 3.08 21.86 27.77
N VAL A 576 2.43 20.99 26.99
CA VAL A 576 1.43 21.40 25.99
C VAL A 576 0.31 22.19 26.66
N SER A 577 -0.24 23.18 25.95
CA SER A 577 -1.39 23.97 26.40
C SER A 577 -2.58 23.71 25.48
N GLY A 578 -3.76 23.52 26.08
CA GLY A 578 -4.99 23.14 25.38
C GLY A 578 -5.95 24.32 25.28
N LYS A 579 -6.43 24.62 24.07
CA LYS A 579 -7.31 25.77 23.81
C LYS A 579 -8.63 25.37 23.16
N TYR A 580 -9.75 26.02 23.55
CA TYR A 580 -11.06 25.73 22.95
C TYR A 580 -11.42 24.24 23.04
N LEU A 581 -11.22 23.66 24.23
CA LEU A 581 -11.46 22.24 24.48
C LEU A 581 -12.89 22.01 24.95
N ILE A 582 -13.47 20.89 24.53
CA ILE A 582 -14.83 20.50 24.88
C ILE A 582 -14.82 19.06 25.39
N SER A 583 -15.49 18.82 26.51
CA SER A 583 -15.86 17.47 26.96
C SER A 583 -17.37 17.40 27.10
N THR A 584 -17.97 16.33 26.59
CA THR A 584 -19.43 16.17 26.49
C THR A 584 -19.82 14.74 26.77
N ASN A 585 -20.57 14.52 27.85
CA ASN A 585 -21.05 13.20 28.26
C ASN A 585 -19.92 12.16 28.43
N SER A 586 -18.83 12.57 29.11
CA SER A 586 -17.85 11.63 29.67
C SER A 586 -18.50 10.80 30.78
N GLN A 587 -18.30 9.48 30.79
CA GLN A 587 -18.72 8.62 31.90
C GLN A 587 -17.73 8.63 33.08
N ASP A 588 -16.62 9.34 32.95
CA ASP A 588 -15.66 9.61 34.02
C ASP A 588 -15.48 11.13 34.23
N ASP A 589 -14.27 11.67 34.33
CA ASP A 589 -14.03 13.11 34.48
C ASP A 589 -14.13 13.84 33.13
N GLY A 590 -14.41 15.14 33.21
CA GLY A 590 -14.52 15.99 32.04
C GLY A 590 -13.18 16.19 31.34
N ILE A 591 -12.18 16.64 32.09
CA ILE A 591 -10.78 16.82 31.71
C ILE A 591 -9.93 16.65 32.98
N ASP A 592 -9.05 15.65 33.08
CA ASP A 592 -7.98 15.58 34.10
C ASP A 592 -6.60 16.06 33.61
N PHE A 593 -5.70 16.33 34.55
CA PHE A 593 -4.28 16.52 34.30
C PHE A 593 -3.43 16.07 35.50
N ALA A 594 -2.46 15.20 35.22
CA ALA A 594 -1.66 14.47 36.18
C ALA A 594 -0.14 14.63 35.95
N ASP A 595 0.65 13.86 36.71
CA ASP A 595 2.08 13.60 36.54
C ASP A 595 3.00 14.81 36.25
N GLY A 596 2.69 15.94 36.88
CA GLY A 596 3.50 17.14 36.84
C GLY A 596 3.23 18.07 35.65
N TRP A 597 2.06 17.97 34.99
CA TRP A 597 1.70 18.81 33.83
C TRP A 597 1.86 20.31 34.14
N ALA A 598 2.58 21.02 33.28
CA ALA A 598 2.89 22.43 33.44
C ALA A 598 2.47 23.23 32.19
N GLY A 599 1.16 23.35 32.00
CA GLY A 599 0.54 24.00 30.83
C GLY A 599 -0.56 25.01 31.16
N THR A 600 -1.19 25.53 30.12
CA THR A 600 -2.37 26.41 30.20
C THR A 600 -3.59 25.75 29.58
N GLY A 601 -4.72 25.80 30.28
CA GLY A 601 -6.05 25.57 29.73
C GLY A 601 -6.75 26.91 29.49
N GLU A 602 -7.21 27.18 28.28
CA GLU A 602 -7.93 28.43 27.95
C GLU A 602 -9.18 28.17 27.10
N ASN A 603 -10.34 28.62 27.59
CA ASN A 603 -11.66 28.42 26.97
C ASN A 603 -12.04 26.93 26.94
N TRP A 604 -12.18 26.31 28.10
CA TRP A 604 -12.64 24.91 28.23
C TRP A 604 -14.12 24.88 28.59
N TYR A 605 -14.90 24.01 27.94
CA TYR A 605 -16.33 23.82 28.20
C TYR A 605 -16.62 22.35 28.45
N ILE A 606 -17.02 22.01 29.67
CA ILE A 606 -17.40 20.66 30.07
C ILE A 606 -18.90 20.62 30.36
N THR A 607 -19.59 19.61 29.84
CA THR A 607 -21.01 19.35 30.14
C THR A 607 -21.27 17.85 30.27
N GLY A 608 -22.04 17.46 31.29
CA GLY A 608 -22.51 16.08 31.45
C GLY A 608 -21.45 15.04 31.82
N ALA A 609 -20.27 15.45 32.30
CA ALA A 609 -19.28 14.53 32.87
C ALA A 609 -19.82 13.86 34.14
N ALA A 610 -19.66 12.55 34.29
CA ALA A 610 -20.30 11.81 35.38
C ALA A 610 -19.59 12.00 36.73
N LYS A 611 -18.25 12.04 36.73
CA LYS A 611 -17.43 12.30 37.93
C LYS A 611 -17.24 13.79 38.16
N ALA A 612 -16.09 14.38 37.85
CA ALA A 612 -15.77 15.78 38.03
C ALA A 612 -15.90 16.56 36.71
N GLY A 613 -16.14 17.87 36.83
CA GLY A 613 -16.05 18.77 35.68
C GLY A 613 -14.62 18.92 35.18
N ILE A 614 -13.67 18.98 36.11
CA ILE A 614 -12.22 18.94 35.92
C ILE A 614 -11.66 18.17 37.11
N GLU A 615 -10.75 17.23 36.89
CA GLU A 615 -9.84 16.80 37.93
C GLU A 615 -8.46 17.48 37.71
N GLY A 616 -7.65 17.55 38.76
CA GLY A 616 -6.23 17.84 38.63
C GLY A 616 -5.43 17.30 39.80
N SER A 617 -4.41 16.52 39.50
CA SER A 617 -3.53 15.88 40.47
C SER A 617 -2.08 16.38 40.40
N ASN A 618 -1.18 15.82 41.22
CA ASN A 618 0.27 15.97 41.03
C ASN A 618 0.92 14.67 40.57
N ASN A 619 0.65 13.57 41.30
CA ASN A 619 1.02 12.20 40.94
C ASN A 619 0.38 11.21 41.94
N GLY A 620 -0.19 10.12 41.43
CA GLY A 620 -0.96 9.14 42.23
C GLY A 620 -0.17 8.46 43.37
N ASP A 621 1.08 8.07 43.10
CA ASP A 621 1.95 7.37 44.06
C ASP A 621 2.58 8.34 45.09
N ASN A 622 2.94 9.54 44.65
CA ASN A 622 3.66 10.52 45.45
C ASN A 622 3.20 11.95 45.13
N GLY A 623 2.24 12.45 45.90
CA GLY A 623 1.76 13.83 45.80
C GLY A 623 2.83 14.93 45.95
N ASP A 624 4.06 14.63 46.38
CA ASP A 624 5.19 15.55 46.42
C ASP A 624 6.27 15.28 45.34
N ALA A 625 5.94 14.51 44.31
CA ALA A 625 6.79 14.30 43.13
C ALA A 625 7.13 15.61 42.39
N THR A 626 8.30 15.63 41.73
CA THR A 626 8.85 16.80 41.02
C THR A 626 9.21 16.45 39.58
N PRO A 627 8.85 17.28 38.56
CA PRO A 627 8.17 18.57 38.65
C PRO A 627 6.76 18.47 39.25
N VAL A 628 6.37 19.50 40.01
CA VAL A 628 5.00 19.60 40.55
C VAL A 628 4.10 20.20 39.47
N THR A 629 2.89 19.68 39.28
CA THR A 629 1.88 20.23 38.35
C THR A 629 1.74 21.75 38.50
N VAL A 630 1.70 22.48 37.38
CA VAL A 630 1.51 23.94 37.32
C VAL A 630 0.45 24.28 36.28
N ALA A 631 -0.81 24.17 36.68
CA ALA A 631 -1.95 24.46 35.82
C ALA A 631 -2.31 25.96 35.84
N THR A 632 -2.41 26.57 34.66
CA THR A 632 -3.06 27.88 34.50
C THR A 632 -4.36 27.69 33.74
N LEU A 633 -5.51 27.79 34.42
CA LEU A 633 -6.83 27.59 33.83
C LEU A 633 -7.54 28.93 33.66
N LYS A 634 -8.10 29.20 32.48
CA LYS A 634 -8.74 30.48 32.13
C LYS A 634 -9.99 30.27 31.31
N ASN A 635 -11.02 31.07 31.58
CA ASN A 635 -12.28 31.04 30.82
C ASN A 635 -12.87 29.61 30.82
N ILE A 636 -13.21 29.08 31.99
CA ILE A 636 -13.66 27.69 32.16
C ILE A 636 -15.16 27.67 32.38
N THR A 637 -15.89 26.78 31.70
CA THR A 637 -17.27 26.41 32.04
C THR A 637 -17.32 24.95 32.46
N VAL A 638 -18.01 24.66 33.57
CA VAL A 638 -18.55 23.33 33.89
C VAL A 638 -20.07 23.42 34.04
N VAL A 639 -20.81 22.58 33.32
CA VAL A 639 -22.26 22.38 33.46
C VAL A 639 -22.53 20.99 34.02
N GLY A 640 -23.14 20.95 35.20
CA GLY A 640 -23.48 19.73 35.91
C GLY A 640 -24.75 19.03 35.40
N PRO A 641 -25.17 17.93 36.06
CA PRO A 641 -24.59 17.38 37.29
C PRO A 641 -23.19 16.80 37.10
N VAL A 642 -22.42 16.80 38.18
CA VAL A 642 -21.09 16.17 38.34
C VAL A 642 -21.08 15.57 39.75
N THR A 643 -20.66 14.32 39.93
CA THR A 643 -20.71 13.65 41.25
C THR A 643 -19.49 13.94 42.13
N GLU A 644 -18.35 14.28 41.53
CA GLU A 644 -17.09 14.58 42.22
C GLU A 644 -16.80 16.10 42.28
N GLY A 645 -17.71 16.93 41.75
CA GLY A 645 -17.69 18.39 41.81
C GLY A 645 -17.15 19.08 40.55
N ALA A 646 -17.21 20.41 40.49
CA ALA A 646 -16.76 21.16 39.31
C ALA A 646 -15.23 21.20 39.14
N LEU A 647 -14.49 21.08 40.24
CA LEU A 647 -13.06 20.84 40.28
C LEU A 647 -12.75 19.85 41.40
N TYR A 648 -12.08 18.73 41.10
CA TYR A 648 -11.53 17.83 42.11
C TYR A 648 -10.01 17.97 42.20
N PHE A 649 -9.52 18.23 43.42
CA PHE A 649 -8.12 18.49 43.73
C PHE A 649 -7.58 17.35 44.60
N LYS A 650 -6.88 16.39 43.98
CA LYS A 650 -6.40 15.14 44.61
C LYS A 650 -4.91 14.88 44.40
N GLU A 651 -4.40 13.80 44.99
CA GLU A 651 -3.03 13.29 44.89
C GLU A 651 -1.93 14.35 44.73
N GLY A 652 -1.84 15.21 45.74
CA GLY A 652 -0.86 16.27 45.86
C GLY A 652 -1.10 17.49 44.97
N GLY A 653 -2.30 17.64 44.39
CA GLY A 653 -2.76 18.69 43.47
C GLY A 653 -1.94 19.98 43.53
N GLY A 654 -1.32 20.32 42.41
CA GLY A 654 -0.13 21.18 42.34
C GLY A 654 -0.33 22.68 42.58
N ASN A 655 0.18 23.49 41.65
CA ASN A 655 0.14 24.96 41.69
C ASN A 655 -0.88 25.45 40.65
N PHE A 656 -2.14 25.59 41.03
CA PHE A 656 -3.24 25.91 40.13
C PHE A 656 -3.61 27.39 40.25
N THR A 657 -3.58 28.12 39.13
CA THR A 657 -4.15 29.47 39.01
C THR A 657 -5.34 29.39 38.06
N VAL A 658 -6.55 29.56 38.60
CA VAL A 658 -7.81 29.51 37.85
C VAL A 658 -8.41 30.92 37.78
N ASP A 659 -8.82 31.37 36.60
CA ASP A 659 -9.49 32.67 36.42
C ASP A 659 -10.69 32.60 35.46
N ASN A 660 -11.76 33.33 35.79
CA ASN A 660 -13.03 33.34 35.04
C ASN A 660 -13.62 31.93 34.89
N PHE A 661 -14.07 31.35 36.00
CA PHE A 661 -14.68 30.00 36.05
C PHE A 661 -16.18 30.12 36.31
N TYR A 662 -17.00 29.72 35.35
CA TYR A 662 -18.46 29.63 35.47
C TYR A 662 -18.88 28.18 35.73
N ILE A 663 -19.72 27.97 36.74
CA ILE A 663 -20.11 26.64 37.23
C ILE A 663 -21.62 26.62 37.40
N ASP A 664 -22.31 25.74 36.66
CA ASP A 664 -23.78 25.65 36.66
C ASP A 664 -24.28 24.27 37.11
N GLY A 665 -25.35 24.23 37.91
CA GLY A 665 -26.11 23.00 38.19
C GLY A 665 -25.41 21.95 39.06
N VAL A 666 -24.34 22.32 39.78
CA VAL A 666 -23.55 21.38 40.61
C VAL A 666 -24.03 21.31 42.06
N ASN A 667 -23.67 20.23 42.76
CA ASN A 667 -23.82 20.06 44.21
C ASN A 667 -22.51 20.35 45.00
N LEU A 668 -21.36 20.35 44.34
CA LEU A 668 -20.06 20.60 44.93
C LEU A 668 -19.21 21.46 44.00
N GLY A 669 -18.74 22.60 44.48
CA GLY A 669 -17.86 23.49 43.72
C GLY A 669 -16.46 22.90 43.58
N VAL A 670 -15.71 22.85 44.68
CA VAL A 670 -14.36 22.27 44.71
C VAL A 670 -14.29 21.10 45.70
N LYS A 671 -14.00 19.90 45.22
CA LYS A 671 -13.72 18.73 46.04
C LYS A 671 -12.24 18.68 46.38
N VAL A 672 -11.90 18.33 47.62
CA VAL A 672 -10.50 18.14 48.06
C VAL A 672 -10.38 16.81 48.78
N LYS A 673 -9.47 15.94 48.35
CA LYS A 673 -9.27 14.60 48.95
C LYS A 673 -8.84 14.75 50.42
N SER A 674 -9.78 14.62 51.36
CA SER A 674 -9.58 15.01 52.77
C SER A 674 -8.54 14.20 53.56
N THR A 675 -8.05 13.09 53.00
CA THR A 675 -6.92 12.30 53.53
C THR A 675 -5.56 12.72 52.97
N ASP A 676 -5.53 13.61 51.98
CA ASP A 676 -4.31 14.05 51.29
C ASP A 676 -3.66 15.24 51.99
N ALA A 677 -2.65 14.95 52.81
CA ALA A 677 -1.87 15.97 53.51
C ALA A 677 -1.11 16.93 52.56
N ALA A 678 -0.74 16.47 51.36
CA ALA A 678 0.07 17.23 50.42
C ALA A 678 -0.79 18.26 49.65
N ALA A 679 -1.98 17.86 49.19
CA ALA A 679 -2.99 18.77 48.64
C ALA A 679 -3.46 19.79 49.69
N ILE A 680 -3.75 19.35 50.93
CA ILE A 680 -4.15 20.24 52.03
C ILE A 680 -3.06 21.28 52.35
N ALA A 681 -1.78 20.89 52.35
CA ALA A 681 -0.65 21.79 52.56
C ALA A 681 -0.45 22.78 51.41
N ARG A 682 -0.69 22.36 50.16
CA ARG A 682 -0.66 23.23 48.97
C ARG A 682 -1.76 24.29 49.02
N ILE A 683 -3.01 23.94 49.35
CA ILE A 683 -4.09 24.92 49.55
C ILE A 683 -3.73 25.88 50.69
N ALA A 684 -3.27 25.37 51.85
CA ALA A 684 -2.89 26.18 53.00
C ALA A 684 -1.68 27.13 52.75
N THR A 685 -0.89 26.89 51.70
CA THR A 685 0.23 27.74 51.27
C THR A 685 -0.09 28.55 50.00
N GLY A 686 -1.36 28.65 49.61
CA GLY A 686 -1.82 29.48 48.50
C GLY A 686 -1.42 28.97 47.12
N LYS A 687 -1.37 27.63 46.95
CA LYS A 687 -1.04 26.99 45.67
C LYS A 687 -2.23 26.67 44.80
N LEU A 688 -3.42 26.55 45.39
CA LEU A 688 -4.69 26.68 44.67
C LEU A 688 -5.14 28.14 44.82
N VAL A 689 -5.41 28.82 43.71
CA VAL A 689 -5.98 30.18 43.66
C VAL A 689 -7.01 30.22 42.54
N MET A 690 -8.22 30.68 42.86
CA MET A 690 -9.36 30.72 41.93
C MET A 690 -10.03 32.11 41.98
N THR A 691 -9.86 32.90 40.92
CA THR A 691 -10.42 34.25 40.80
C THR A 691 -11.56 34.31 39.79
N ASN A 692 -12.46 35.30 39.98
CA ASN A 692 -13.63 35.50 39.12
C ASN A 692 -14.47 34.22 38.93
N VAL A 693 -14.73 33.50 40.02
CA VAL A 693 -15.56 32.28 40.01
C VAL A 693 -17.04 32.64 40.14
N GLN A 694 -17.93 31.93 39.47
CA GLN A 694 -19.38 32.12 39.61
C GLN A 694 -20.10 30.77 39.66
N PHE A 695 -20.97 30.61 40.65
CA PHE A 695 -21.86 29.46 40.81
C PHE A 695 -23.31 29.85 40.50
N THR A 696 -24.02 29.05 39.71
CA THR A 696 -25.42 29.28 39.32
C THR A 696 -26.22 27.97 39.24
N ASN A 697 -27.55 28.06 39.39
CA ASN A 697 -28.48 26.93 39.38
C ASN A 697 -28.15 25.78 40.37
N ASN A 698 -27.32 26.08 41.39
CA ASN A 698 -26.88 25.18 42.44
C ASN A 698 -28.01 24.35 43.07
N THR A 699 -27.73 23.09 43.38
CA THR A 699 -28.69 22.20 44.05
C THR A 699 -28.98 22.62 45.49
N THR A 700 -30.07 22.11 46.08
CA THR A 700 -30.50 22.45 47.45
C THR A 700 -29.51 22.04 48.55
N ASP A 701 -28.58 21.15 48.24
CA ASP A 701 -27.52 20.60 49.10
C ASP A 701 -26.12 21.14 48.76
N PHE A 702 -26.03 22.16 47.88
CA PHE A 702 -24.77 22.70 47.36
C PHE A 702 -23.76 23.10 48.44
N LYS A 703 -22.50 22.75 48.17
CA LYS A 703 -21.32 23.20 48.94
C LYS A 703 -20.32 23.89 48.02
N LEU A 704 -19.82 25.04 48.46
CA LEU A 704 -18.69 25.73 47.82
C LEU A 704 -17.46 24.82 47.72
N THR A 705 -17.14 24.12 48.81
CA THR A 705 -16.10 23.09 48.88
C THR A 705 -16.36 22.16 50.07
N ASP A 706 -15.79 20.96 50.06
CA ASP A 706 -15.71 20.05 51.22
C ASP A 706 -14.40 20.20 52.02
N TYR A 707 -13.47 21.06 51.56
CA TYR A 707 -12.24 21.40 52.27
C TYR A 707 -12.53 21.96 53.67
N SER A 708 -11.92 21.34 54.69
CA SER A 708 -12.13 21.69 56.11
C SER A 708 -11.35 22.91 56.60
N GLY A 709 -10.45 23.46 55.77
CA GLY A 709 -9.70 24.68 56.05
C GLY A 709 -10.43 25.95 55.57
N SER A 710 -9.67 27.01 55.28
CA SER A 710 -10.25 28.25 54.79
C SER A 710 -10.49 28.20 53.27
N SER A 711 -11.72 28.51 52.83
CA SER A 711 -12.10 28.58 51.41
C SER A 711 -11.67 29.89 50.72
N THR A 712 -10.77 30.68 51.33
CA THR A 712 -10.29 31.97 50.78
C THR A 712 -9.45 31.85 49.50
N PHE A 713 -9.19 30.62 49.03
CA PHE A 713 -8.67 30.39 47.69
C PHE A 713 -9.70 30.64 46.58
N ILE A 714 -10.99 30.73 46.89
CA ILE A 714 -12.08 31.04 45.94
C ILE A 714 -12.52 32.50 46.11
N THR A 715 -12.50 33.27 45.02
CA THR A 715 -13.05 34.64 44.95
C THR A 715 -14.23 34.67 43.99
N GLU A 716 -15.45 34.75 44.56
CA GLU A 716 -16.70 34.76 43.81
C GLU A 716 -17.06 36.12 43.20
N VAL A 717 -17.68 36.10 42.01
CA VAL A 717 -18.23 37.26 41.28
C VAL A 717 -19.56 36.89 40.60
N SER A 718 -20.34 37.91 40.21
CA SER A 718 -21.60 37.73 39.45
C SER A 718 -21.45 37.95 37.94
N THR A 719 -20.21 38.16 37.47
CA THR A 719 -19.86 38.61 36.12
C THR A 719 -18.97 37.64 35.35
N ALA A 720 -18.80 36.40 35.81
CA ALA A 720 -18.01 35.43 35.08
C ALA A 720 -18.76 35.00 33.80
N THR A 721 -17.99 34.72 32.75
CA THR A 721 -18.49 34.22 31.45
C THR A 721 -18.05 32.79 31.18
N GLY A 722 -17.14 32.25 31.98
CA GLY A 722 -16.55 30.94 31.80
C GLY A 722 -15.92 30.80 30.42
N ALA A 723 -16.26 29.74 29.70
CA ALA A 723 -15.86 29.50 28.31
C ALA A 723 -16.30 30.59 27.29
N GLY A 724 -17.04 31.60 27.73
CA GLY A 724 -17.43 32.77 26.95
C GLY A 724 -18.95 32.95 26.83
N ASN A 725 -19.73 31.91 27.14
CA ASN A 725 -21.19 31.92 27.05
C ASN A 725 -21.90 31.29 28.27
N LYS A 726 -21.25 31.33 29.45
CA LYS A 726 -21.81 30.78 30.70
C LYS A 726 -22.11 29.28 30.59
N SER A 727 -23.33 28.86 30.89
CA SER A 727 -23.86 27.49 30.79
C SER A 727 -24.32 27.10 29.38
N ASP A 728 -24.42 28.06 28.46
CA ASP A 728 -24.82 27.79 27.08
C ASP A 728 -23.58 27.44 26.25
N ALA A 729 -23.76 26.64 25.20
CA ALA A 729 -22.71 26.28 24.25
C ALA A 729 -21.92 27.53 23.77
N PRO A 730 -20.58 27.56 23.81
CA PRO A 730 -19.82 28.74 23.43
C PRO A 730 -19.92 29.06 21.94
N SER A 731 -19.93 30.34 21.58
CA SER A 731 -20.04 30.77 20.17
C SER A 731 -18.87 30.31 19.29
N TRP A 732 -17.71 29.99 19.87
CA TRP A 732 -16.56 29.41 19.16
C TRP A 732 -16.68 27.90 18.90
N ALA A 733 -17.66 27.22 19.51
CA ALA A 733 -17.95 25.80 19.30
C ALA A 733 -18.87 25.57 18.07
N ALA A 734 -19.50 26.64 17.56
CA ALA A 734 -20.44 26.56 16.44
C ALA A 734 -19.78 26.01 15.15
N GLY A 735 -20.56 25.25 14.37
CA GLY A 735 -20.13 24.61 13.13
C GLY A 735 -19.49 23.22 13.34
N TRP A 736 -18.56 23.11 14.29
CA TRP A 736 -17.73 21.91 14.43
C TRP A 736 -18.09 21.01 15.62
N ALA A 737 -18.53 21.56 16.75
CA ALA A 737 -18.86 20.77 17.95
C ALA A 737 -20.27 20.16 17.91
N LYS A 738 -20.50 19.17 18.77
CA LYS A 738 -21.74 18.39 18.92
C LYS A 738 -22.24 18.54 20.37
N PHE A 739 -23.53 18.79 20.56
CA PHE A 739 -24.20 18.97 21.86
C PHE A 739 -25.58 18.31 21.82
#